data_AF-X4ZU51-F1
#
_entry.id   AF-X4ZU51-F1
#
_cell.length_a   1.000
_cell.length_b   1.000
_cell.length_c   1.000
_cell.angle_alpha   90.00
_cell.angle_beta   90.00
_cell.angle_gamma   90.00
#
_symmetry.space_group_name_H-M   'P 1'
#
loop_
_entity.id
_entity.type
_entity.pdbx_description
1 polymer ?
#
loop_
_entity_poly.entity_id
_entity_poly.type
_entity_poly.pdbx_seq_one_letter_code
_entity_poly.pdbx_strand_id
1 'polypeptide(L)'
;MSIHSEAGVAQQMYTRQRRGVFRSTEGFDTVAKSESLDNNFVKKILHPFCLYDAPAELAARGEKDESQYPPALHLFHPDSGETVLGQSVFQAADFTGLRSAFFTHNYVLPASRAEEIVRDYGDYLHADFAEGFSGEPGEPLPELGGIPVSRRNRPRPADVLKSLGVDRAIFNNLLQAIMQSVSGKKKMYISLNVPVSELSARAADLTEVLLGCLPLEFRRRLGVITYAKEPQSRKYIHLTFVENGSLRPGDRAIEKDFIFDLAAGRIMNADFPASSQPFLELAWELLLRGKGAADDFAGFADMMLGGEPAERKLSLAAYNELAVFYRIEQGDEALYRENKSAVLNGLLSYLGGEGALESKIRLNDLFLERFDREFDAVRQKAIPETAVLESFRDYFSLKGHNYRTRIVDYFINGMLNAQNAGRTDSLEEAFGVVESGGELAAAFFRKLLTTPVFARLLFQPYVESRLASAANAAGLLEWIGHWDRFMPEALRQPAVHDALLDYLPEKLERERDPVGAVAAIHSRIEQAEKDRRRRAGIRPEALALQKELAAAADRYLLERLSIEDITQEQLLELSFVRYALDMGEWDPPLDLHSRRKANVLRTAYRWFGEENPDEHIFDGLSPQELDDVQLLGRRWMKESPGAEPFARLPLAFYHSSAREGGPLEYDALLEHVRRKEEGGKEAVYRFLAWSQDNPLFTISSRKLQPGYRRAILKYFASHDREAFKSREFRKTYMAPAGPALQNVYGEARGQAASPLAKWVRRRRFQLMIFGAAVIVLLVAGALAARLLKGGGDEATPAASPQPSPTQSAAGAGYLEAAAYLERGGGGGSLLFAFASPDACREFNPAEIEVDAGTGQAEVYKVDSLVHDCGLPGSASPSNAGGAAGSAGAAGSGAAASGGGTAGNAGSGQGQADTVSADESKAAGDSLSASAGPSAATGGTVPASSPSPPGEPAAGSSIADSPAPGSSGGSGGSSAVAPNQVKVTLVSAPKLTAGSTVKAEDYTLVLMEAPQAAPSPSASASSPAE
;
A
#
# COMPACT_ATOMS: atom_id res chain seq x y z
N MET A 1 24.06 -49.28 -27.65
CA MET A 1 22.97 -50.14 -28.14
C MET A 1 21.71 -49.84 -27.35
N SER A 2 20.73 -49.22 -27.99
CA SER A 2 19.29 -49.35 -27.69
C SER A 2 18.60 -48.69 -28.87
N ILE A 3 18.29 -49.47 -29.91
CA ILE A 3 17.48 -48.96 -31.01
C ILE A 3 16.06 -49.05 -30.50
N HIS A 4 15.49 -47.91 -30.08
CA HIS A 4 14.05 -47.83 -29.92
C HIS A 4 13.44 -48.02 -31.30
N SER A 5 12.80 -49.15 -31.54
CA SER A 5 11.88 -49.28 -32.66
C SER A 5 10.78 -48.23 -32.46
N GLU A 6 10.56 -47.41 -33.47
CA GLU A 6 9.41 -46.50 -33.50
C GLU A 6 8.14 -47.32 -33.27
N ALA A 7 7.34 -46.94 -32.28
CA ALA A 7 6.12 -47.66 -31.96
C ALA A 7 5.18 -47.63 -33.17
N GLY A 8 4.75 -48.82 -33.62
CA GLY A 8 3.93 -48.94 -34.81
C GLY A 8 2.52 -48.45 -34.59
N VAL A 9 1.81 -48.19 -35.69
CA VAL A 9 0.37 -47.92 -35.66
C VAL A 9 -0.35 -49.25 -35.42
N ALA A 10 -1.01 -49.36 -34.28
CA ALA A 10 -1.78 -50.54 -33.92
C ALA A 10 -3.14 -50.55 -34.65
N GLN A 11 -3.67 -51.75 -34.93
CA GLN A 11 -4.92 -51.95 -35.67
C GLN A 11 -5.98 -52.68 -34.84
N GLN A 12 -7.25 -52.43 -35.13
CA GLN A 12 -8.40 -53.17 -34.60
C GLN A 12 -9.51 -53.28 -35.66
N MET A 13 -10.04 -54.48 -35.87
CA MET A 13 -11.16 -54.76 -36.76
C MET A 13 -12.35 -55.31 -35.97
N TYR A 14 -13.57 -54.85 -36.29
CA TYR A 14 -14.80 -55.16 -35.56
C TYR A 14 -15.97 -55.38 -36.52
N THR A 15 -16.76 -56.44 -36.30
CA THR A 15 -17.99 -56.74 -37.03
C THR A 15 -18.77 -57.85 -36.31
N ARG A 16 -19.92 -58.26 -36.84
CA ARG A 16 -20.67 -59.43 -36.37
C ARG A 16 -20.10 -60.71 -36.99
N GLN A 17 -19.64 -61.62 -36.13
CA GLN A 17 -18.94 -62.85 -36.52
C GLN A 17 -19.28 -64.01 -35.56
N ARG A 18 -18.95 -65.25 -35.94
CA ARG A 18 -19.17 -66.48 -35.14
C ARG A 18 -18.46 -66.50 -33.79
N ARG A 19 -17.28 -65.89 -33.72
CA ARG A 19 -16.44 -65.67 -32.53
C ARG A 19 -15.67 -64.36 -32.71
N GLY A 20 -15.26 -63.75 -31.61
CA GLY A 20 -14.32 -62.63 -31.57
C GLY A 20 -13.26 -62.80 -30.50
N VAL A 21 -12.44 -61.77 -30.29
CA VAL A 21 -11.33 -61.73 -29.32
C VAL A 21 -11.83 -61.73 -27.86
N PHE A 22 -13.08 -61.30 -27.60
CA PHE A 22 -13.66 -61.23 -26.25
C PHE A 22 -14.89 -62.11 -26.06
N ARG A 23 -15.52 -62.61 -27.13
CA ARG A 23 -16.72 -63.44 -27.09
C ARG A 23 -16.56 -64.71 -27.93
N SER A 24 -16.80 -65.87 -27.33
CA SER A 24 -16.80 -67.18 -28.00
C SER A 24 -18.13 -67.50 -28.72
N THR A 25 -19.13 -66.62 -28.61
CA THR A 25 -20.47 -66.76 -29.20
C THR A 25 -20.68 -65.79 -30.35
N GLU A 26 -21.64 -66.08 -31.23
CA GLU A 26 -22.08 -65.15 -32.27
C GLU A 26 -22.43 -63.77 -31.69
N GLY A 27 -21.91 -62.72 -32.32
CA GLY A 27 -22.28 -61.34 -32.00
C GLY A 27 -21.33 -60.34 -32.66
N PHE A 28 -21.60 -59.04 -32.44
CA PHE A 28 -20.64 -57.98 -32.70
C PHE A 28 -19.52 -58.02 -31.65
N ASP A 29 -18.27 -58.11 -32.11
CA ASP A 29 -17.07 -58.08 -31.28
C ASP A 29 -15.84 -57.68 -32.13
N THR A 30 -14.71 -57.42 -31.47
CA THR A 30 -13.42 -57.30 -32.16
C THR A 30 -13.07 -58.65 -32.78
N VAL A 31 -12.90 -58.71 -34.11
CA VAL A 31 -12.55 -59.93 -34.84
C VAL A 31 -11.04 -60.12 -34.99
N ALA A 32 -10.26 -59.04 -35.01
CA ALA A 32 -8.81 -59.05 -35.06
C ALA A 32 -8.24 -57.76 -34.43
N LYS A 33 -7.04 -57.81 -33.85
CA LYS A 33 -6.34 -56.63 -33.30
C LYS A 33 -4.82 -56.82 -33.29
N SER A 34 -4.04 -55.75 -33.24
CA SER A 34 -2.60 -55.84 -32.94
C SER A 34 -2.35 -56.28 -31.50
N GLU A 35 -1.24 -56.99 -31.25
CA GLU A 35 -0.97 -57.60 -29.94
C GLU A 35 -0.81 -56.56 -28.83
N SER A 36 -0.07 -55.48 -29.10
CA SER A 36 0.20 -54.33 -28.22
C SER A 36 -1.05 -53.56 -27.76
N LEU A 37 -2.15 -53.62 -28.51
CA LEU A 37 -3.35 -52.84 -28.24
C LEU A 37 -4.11 -53.38 -27.02
N ASP A 38 -4.13 -52.63 -25.90
CA ASP A 38 -4.69 -53.12 -24.64
C ASP A 38 -6.20 -53.47 -24.73
N ASN A 39 -6.57 -54.55 -24.05
CA ASN A 39 -7.93 -55.08 -24.02
C ASN A 39 -8.94 -54.15 -23.31
N ASN A 40 -8.51 -53.31 -22.38
CA ASN A 40 -9.37 -52.30 -21.75
C ASN A 40 -9.49 -51.06 -22.63
N PHE A 41 -8.43 -50.63 -23.30
CA PHE A 41 -8.48 -49.57 -24.31
C PHE A 41 -9.48 -49.92 -25.42
N VAL A 42 -9.39 -51.12 -26.00
CA VAL A 42 -10.37 -51.57 -27.02
C VAL A 42 -11.81 -51.52 -26.48
N LYS A 43 -12.07 -52.04 -25.28
CA LYS A 43 -13.43 -52.11 -24.71
C LYS A 43 -14.00 -50.78 -24.21
N LYS A 44 -13.16 -49.87 -23.71
CA LYS A 44 -13.58 -48.59 -23.11
C LYS A 44 -13.49 -47.41 -24.06
N ILE A 45 -12.54 -47.44 -25.01
CA ILE A 45 -12.23 -46.32 -25.91
C ILE A 45 -12.70 -46.61 -27.34
N LEU A 46 -12.42 -47.79 -27.90
CA LEU A 46 -12.74 -48.09 -29.32
C LEU A 46 -14.17 -48.62 -29.55
N HIS A 47 -14.62 -49.57 -28.71
CA HIS A 47 -15.98 -50.16 -28.83
C HIS A 47 -17.12 -49.12 -28.87
N PRO A 48 -17.09 -47.99 -28.14
CA PRO A 48 -18.09 -46.91 -28.29
C PRO A 48 -18.16 -46.22 -29.66
N PHE A 49 -17.17 -46.41 -30.54
CA PHE A 49 -17.15 -45.90 -31.92
C PHE A 49 -17.32 -47.00 -32.97
N CYS A 50 -17.25 -48.27 -32.57
CA CYS A 50 -17.53 -49.44 -33.39
C CYS A 50 -19.04 -49.63 -33.59
N LEU A 51 -19.67 -48.66 -34.27
CA LEU A 51 -21.10 -48.67 -34.60
C LEU A 51 -21.34 -47.98 -35.95
N TYR A 52 -22.44 -48.34 -36.62
CA TYR A 52 -22.93 -47.70 -37.82
C TYR A 52 -24.47 -47.74 -37.88
N ASP A 53 -25.09 -46.57 -38.02
CA ASP A 53 -26.55 -46.45 -38.22
C ASP A 53 -26.83 -46.13 -39.69
N ALA A 54 -27.55 -47.01 -40.38
CA ALA A 54 -27.92 -46.84 -41.79
C ALA A 54 -28.80 -45.58 -41.99
N PRO A 55 -28.53 -44.74 -43.02
CA PRO A 55 -29.33 -43.55 -43.31
C PRO A 55 -30.82 -43.87 -43.44
N ALA A 56 -31.67 -43.00 -42.91
CA ALA A 56 -33.12 -43.13 -42.97
C ALA A 56 -33.61 -43.24 -44.43
N GLU A 57 -33.04 -42.48 -45.36
CA GLU A 57 -33.42 -42.53 -46.77
C GLU A 57 -33.13 -43.91 -47.41
N LEU A 58 -31.92 -44.44 -47.23
CA LEU A 58 -31.50 -45.72 -47.83
C LEU A 58 -32.19 -46.91 -47.15
N ALA A 59 -32.33 -46.87 -45.81
CA ALA A 59 -33.02 -47.90 -45.05
C ALA A 59 -34.52 -47.98 -45.39
N ALA A 60 -35.18 -46.84 -45.67
CA ALA A 60 -36.58 -46.81 -46.10
C ALA A 60 -36.78 -47.35 -47.52
N ARG A 61 -35.76 -47.24 -48.39
CA ARG A 61 -35.75 -47.83 -49.74
C ARG A 61 -35.41 -49.32 -49.75
N GLY A 62 -34.78 -49.83 -48.68
CA GLY A 62 -34.28 -51.20 -48.62
C GLY A 62 -33.07 -51.44 -49.53
N GLU A 63 -32.23 -50.41 -49.70
CA GLU A 63 -31.05 -50.44 -50.57
C GLU A 63 -30.06 -51.54 -50.17
N LYS A 64 -29.35 -52.10 -51.16
CA LYS A 64 -28.39 -53.20 -50.99
C LYS A 64 -27.06 -52.95 -51.68
N ASP A 65 -26.95 -51.95 -52.54
CA ASP A 65 -25.66 -51.47 -53.03
C ASP A 65 -24.92 -50.76 -51.88
N GLU A 66 -23.91 -51.44 -51.33
CA GLU A 66 -23.08 -50.94 -50.22
C GLU A 66 -22.38 -49.62 -50.59
N SER A 67 -22.12 -49.36 -51.88
CA SER A 67 -21.47 -48.11 -52.33
C SER A 67 -22.36 -46.86 -52.25
N GLN A 68 -23.67 -47.03 -52.01
CA GLN A 68 -24.56 -45.90 -51.72
C GLN A 68 -24.48 -45.41 -50.27
N TYR A 69 -23.92 -46.21 -49.37
CA TYR A 69 -23.88 -45.92 -47.94
C TYR A 69 -22.63 -45.10 -47.57
N PRO A 70 -22.77 -43.91 -46.95
CA PRO A 70 -21.61 -43.09 -46.60
C PRO A 70 -20.75 -43.79 -45.53
N PRO A 71 -19.42 -43.95 -45.73
CA PRO A 71 -18.54 -44.52 -44.71
C PRO A 71 -18.39 -43.55 -43.53
N ALA A 72 -18.61 -43.98 -42.29
CA ALA A 72 -18.47 -43.13 -41.11
C ALA A 72 -17.01 -43.10 -40.63
N LEU A 73 -16.21 -42.15 -41.16
CA LEU A 73 -14.88 -41.85 -40.64
C LEU A 73 -15.03 -41.16 -39.27
N HIS A 74 -14.18 -41.52 -38.31
CA HIS A 74 -14.05 -40.88 -37.03
C HIS A 74 -12.58 -40.65 -36.67
N LEU A 75 -12.28 -39.46 -36.15
CA LEU A 75 -10.96 -39.05 -35.66
C LEU A 75 -11.11 -38.51 -34.24
N PHE A 76 -10.33 -38.98 -33.28
CA PHE A 76 -10.31 -38.41 -31.93
C PHE A 76 -9.05 -38.70 -31.11
N HIS A 77 -8.83 -37.87 -30.09
CA HIS A 77 -7.69 -37.93 -29.17
C HIS A 77 -8.19 -38.29 -27.76
N PRO A 78 -8.01 -39.53 -27.26
CA PRO A 78 -8.31 -39.90 -25.87
C PRO A 78 -7.38 -39.22 -24.86
N ASP A 79 -7.81 -39.15 -23.58
CA ASP A 79 -7.02 -38.52 -22.49
C ASP A 79 -5.65 -39.19 -22.24
N SER A 80 -5.44 -40.41 -22.73
CA SER A 80 -4.19 -41.17 -22.65
C SER A 80 -3.15 -40.77 -23.70
N GLY A 81 -3.50 -39.90 -24.65
CA GLY A 81 -2.57 -39.24 -25.57
C GLY A 81 -2.34 -39.95 -26.90
N GLU A 82 -2.87 -41.16 -27.13
CA GLU A 82 -2.94 -41.75 -28.46
C GLU A 82 -3.80 -40.88 -29.41
N THR A 83 -3.78 -41.19 -30.70
CA THR A 83 -4.81 -40.71 -31.62
C THR A 83 -5.47 -41.88 -32.32
N VAL A 84 -6.80 -41.90 -32.29
CA VAL A 84 -7.62 -42.93 -32.94
C VAL A 84 -8.18 -42.35 -34.24
N LEU A 85 -7.93 -43.04 -35.34
CA LEU A 85 -8.52 -42.79 -36.64
C LEU A 85 -9.18 -44.08 -37.12
N GLY A 86 -10.49 -44.05 -37.37
CA GLY A 86 -11.25 -45.24 -37.74
C GLY A 86 -12.36 -44.97 -38.73
N GLN A 87 -12.84 -46.03 -39.37
CA GLN A 87 -13.95 -45.95 -40.33
C GLN A 87 -14.92 -47.11 -40.11
N SER A 88 -16.22 -46.80 -40.03
CA SER A 88 -17.31 -47.79 -40.01
C SER A 88 -18.08 -47.76 -41.33
N VAL A 89 -18.27 -48.92 -41.95
CA VAL A 89 -18.97 -49.09 -43.24
C VAL A 89 -20.18 -50.03 -43.11
N PHE A 90 -21.22 -49.78 -43.89
CA PHE A 90 -22.38 -50.67 -43.98
C PHE A 90 -22.01 -52.00 -44.64
N GLN A 91 -22.63 -53.09 -44.20
CA GLN A 91 -22.56 -54.38 -44.88
C GLN A 91 -23.99 -54.91 -45.10
N ALA A 92 -24.37 -55.14 -46.37
CA ALA A 92 -25.68 -55.63 -46.76
C ALA A 92 -25.93 -57.07 -46.26
N ALA A 93 -24.86 -57.83 -45.99
CA ALA A 93 -24.91 -59.17 -45.43
C ALA A 93 -23.78 -59.44 -44.42
N ASP A 94 -24.13 -60.04 -43.28
CA ASP A 94 -23.21 -60.60 -42.30
C ASP A 94 -22.62 -61.95 -42.74
N PHE A 95 -21.80 -62.56 -41.88
CA PHE A 95 -21.19 -63.89 -42.10
C PHE A 95 -22.20 -65.05 -42.34
N THR A 96 -23.50 -64.84 -42.13
CA THR A 96 -24.57 -65.82 -42.42
C THR A 96 -25.21 -65.62 -43.79
N GLY A 97 -25.06 -64.44 -44.39
CA GLY A 97 -25.77 -64.04 -45.61
C GLY A 97 -27.21 -63.56 -45.40
N LEU A 98 -27.71 -63.52 -44.16
CA LEU A 98 -29.15 -63.39 -43.87
C LEU A 98 -29.58 -62.03 -43.29
N ARG A 99 -28.65 -61.20 -42.82
CA ARG A 99 -28.93 -59.92 -42.15
C ARG A 99 -27.84 -58.92 -42.49
N SER A 100 -28.19 -57.64 -42.61
CA SER A 100 -27.19 -56.56 -42.68
C SER A 100 -26.41 -56.44 -41.37
N ALA A 101 -25.21 -55.88 -41.48
CA ALA A 101 -24.30 -55.58 -40.38
C ALA A 101 -23.52 -54.30 -40.71
N PHE A 102 -22.39 -54.11 -40.01
CA PHE A 102 -21.39 -53.11 -40.35
C PHE A 102 -20.01 -53.68 -40.02
N PHE A 103 -18.99 -53.14 -40.67
CA PHE A 103 -17.59 -53.38 -40.35
C PHE A 103 -16.96 -52.09 -39.86
N THR A 104 -16.04 -52.17 -38.91
CA THR A 104 -15.25 -51.04 -38.43
C THR A 104 -13.77 -51.41 -38.44
N HIS A 105 -12.93 -50.55 -39.03
CA HIS A 105 -11.48 -50.64 -38.97
C HIS A 105 -10.91 -49.40 -38.29
N ASN A 106 -10.13 -49.60 -37.22
CA ASN A 106 -9.55 -48.53 -36.41
C ASN A 106 -8.02 -48.66 -36.39
N TYR A 107 -7.35 -47.56 -36.73
CA TYR A 107 -5.95 -47.31 -36.48
C TYR A 107 -5.76 -46.55 -35.16
N VAL A 108 -4.72 -46.90 -34.42
CA VAL A 108 -4.34 -46.23 -33.16
C VAL A 108 -2.88 -45.84 -33.24
N LEU A 109 -2.62 -44.54 -33.37
CA LEU A 109 -1.28 -43.96 -33.32
C LEU A 109 -0.85 -43.83 -31.85
N PRO A 110 0.33 -44.31 -31.47
CA PRO A 110 0.87 -44.10 -30.12
C PRO A 110 1.13 -42.61 -29.86
N ALA A 111 1.10 -42.19 -28.59
CA ALA A 111 1.21 -40.77 -28.22
C ALA A 111 2.46 -40.06 -28.76
N SER A 112 3.58 -40.78 -28.93
CA SER A 112 4.81 -40.27 -29.55
C SER A 112 4.67 -39.87 -31.02
N ARG A 113 3.56 -40.23 -31.68
CA ARG A 113 3.25 -39.99 -33.10
C ARG A 113 2.04 -39.05 -33.32
N ALA A 114 1.42 -38.54 -32.25
CA ALA A 114 0.21 -37.73 -32.34
C ALA A 114 0.38 -36.42 -33.17
N GLU A 115 1.59 -35.83 -33.17
CA GLU A 115 1.89 -34.63 -33.99
C GLU A 115 1.87 -34.89 -35.51
N GLU A 116 1.92 -36.15 -35.98
CA GLU A 116 1.79 -36.46 -37.42
C GLU A 116 0.43 -35.98 -37.96
N ILE A 117 -0.64 -36.20 -37.19
CA ILE A 117 -2.00 -35.76 -37.55
C ILE A 117 -2.15 -34.23 -37.48
N VAL A 118 -1.35 -33.53 -36.68
CA VAL A 118 -1.37 -32.06 -36.57
C VAL A 118 -0.86 -31.37 -37.84
N ARG A 119 0.03 -32.03 -38.59
CA ARG A 119 0.69 -31.51 -39.79
C ARG A 119 0.13 -32.11 -41.08
N ASP A 120 -0.04 -33.43 -41.10
CA ASP A 120 -0.39 -34.21 -42.29
C ASP A 120 -1.87 -34.65 -42.28
N TYR A 121 -2.73 -33.94 -41.52
CA TYR A 121 -4.18 -34.20 -41.35
C TYR A 121 -4.91 -34.62 -42.63
N GLY A 122 -4.61 -34.01 -43.77
CA GLY A 122 -5.25 -34.29 -45.05
C GLY A 122 -4.85 -35.61 -45.72
N ASP A 123 -3.80 -36.30 -45.25
CA ASP A 123 -3.53 -37.69 -45.63
C ASP A 123 -4.28 -38.66 -44.72
N TYR A 124 -4.40 -38.32 -43.42
CA TYR A 124 -5.19 -39.09 -42.45
C TYR A 124 -6.70 -39.04 -42.70
N LEU A 125 -7.26 -37.90 -43.12
CA LEU A 125 -8.69 -37.77 -43.46
C LEU A 125 -9.11 -38.55 -44.72
N HIS A 126 -8.16 -38.88 -45.60
CA HIS A 126 -8.40 -39.67 -46.83
C HIS A 126 -7.58 -40.97 -46.81
N ALA A 127 -7.35 -41.54 -45.62
CA ALA A 127 -6.68 -42.81 -45.44
C ALA A 127 -7.49 -44.00 -46.01
N ASP A 128 -6.78 -45.06 -46.39
CA ASP A 128 -7.38 -46.30 -46.89
C ASP A 128 -7.71 -47.22 -45.71
N PHE A 129 -8.92 -47.79 -45.70
CA PHE A 129 -9.39 -48.73 -44.67
C PHE A 129 -9.78 -50.06 -45.31
N ALA A 130 -9.87 -51.12 -44.49
CA ALA A 130 -10.54 -52.34 -44.91
C ALA A 130 -12.07 -52.14 -44.84
N GLU A 131 -12.80 -52.68 -45.82
CA GLU A 131 -14.28 -52.66 -45.87
C GLU A 131 -14.90 -53.97 -45.32
N GLY A 132 -14.06 -54.96 -44.99
CA GLY A 132 -14.46 -56.25 -44.43
C GLY A 132 -13.27 -57.07 -43.93
N PHE A 133 -13.55 -58.28 -43.43
CA PHE A 133 -12.56 -59.17 -42.83
C PHE A 133 -12.52 -60.54 -43.52
N SER A 134 -11.33 -60.98 -43.91
CA SER A 134 -11.08 -62.23 -44.66
C SER A 134 -10.13 -63.23 -43.96
N GLY A 135 -9.58 -62.88 -42.79
CA GLY A 135 -8.69 -63.76 -42.00
C GLY A 135 -9.45 -64.69 -41.04
N GLU A 136 -8.73 -65.33 -40.12
CA GLU A 136 -9.37 -66.11 -39.04
C GLU A 136 -9.75 -65.21 -37.85
N PRO A 137 -10.99 -65.26 -37.33
CA PRO A 137 -11.37 -64.43 -36.18
C PRO A 137 -10.54 -64.80 -34.93
N GLY A 138 -9.82 -63.84 -34.37
CA GLY A 138 -8.83 -64.02 -33.30
C GLY A 138 -7.37 -63.88 -33.76
N GLU A 139 -7.12 -63.75 -35.07
CA GLU A 139 -5.78 -63.54 -35.65
C GLU A 139 -5.19 -62.16 -35.25
N PRO A 140 -3.89 -62.09 -34.89
CA PRO A 140 -3.22 -60.84 -34.56
C PRO A 140 -2.92 -60.02 -35.81
N LEU A 141 -3.27 -58.73 -35.81
CA LEU A 141 -2.94 -57.80 -36.90
C LEU A 141 -1.52 -57.25 -36.73
N PRO A 142 -0.70 -57.19 -37.80
CA PRO A 142 0.60 -56.54 -37.72
C PRO A 142 0.45 -55.05 -37.36
N GLU A 143 1.43 -54.50 -36.65
CA GLU A 143 1.56 -53.04 -36.54
C GLU A 143 2.10 -52.47 -37.86
N LEU A 144 1.69 -51.24 -38.20
CA LEU A 144 2.12 -50.57 -39.44
C LEU A 144 3.15 -49.48 -39.16
N GLY A 145 4.13 -49.32 -40.06
CA GLY A 145 5.07 -48.20 -40.01
C GLY A 145 4.40 -46.83 -40.23
N GLY A 146 3.25 -46.80 -40.90
CA GLY A 146 2.40 -45.64 -41.09
C GLY A 146 1.04 -46.07 -41.64
N ILE A 147 0.06 -45.16 -41.65
CA ILE A 147 -1.28 -45.46 -42.17
C ILE A 147 -1.25 -45.51 -43.71
N PRO A 148 -1.93 -46.47 -44.37
CA PRO A 148 -2.04 -46.52 -45.83
C PRO A 148 -2.90 -45.36 -46.35
N VAL A 149 -2.46 -44.70 -47.42
CA VAL A 149 -3.16 -43.55 -48.02
C VAL A 149 -3.03 -43.60 -49.54
N SER A 150 -4.17 -43.68 -50.24
CA SER A 150 -4.19 -43.63 -51.70
C SER A 150 -3.95 -42.20 -52.21
N ARG A 151 -3.05 -42.06 -53.19
CA ARG A 151 -2.67 -40.75 -53.76
C ARG A 151 -3.82 -40.11 -54.56
N ARG A 152 -4.69 -39.37 -53.87
CA ARG A 152 -5.81 -38.62 -54.42
C ARG A 152 -5.39 -37.20 -54.83
N ASN A 153 -5.91 -36.71 -55.95
CA ASN A 153 -5.71 -35.33 -56.37
C ASN A 153 -6.65 -34.41 -55.56
N ARG A 154 -6.16 -33.86 -54.43
CA ARG A 154 -7.00 -33.10 -53.49
C ARG A 154 -7.53 -31.80 -54.12
N PRO A 155 -8.81 -31.42 -53.91
CA PRO A 155 -9.38 -30.18 -54.43
C PRO A 155 -8.73 -28.94 -53.80
N ARG A 156 -8.92 -27.77 -54.40
CA ARG A 156 -8.51 -26.51 -53.76
C ARG A 156 -9.53 -26.13 -52.68
N PRO A 157 -9.12 -25.60 -51.52
CA PRO A 157 -10.04 -25.25 -50.45
C PRO A 157 -11.18 -24.31 -50.88
N ALA A 158 -10.90 -23.31 -51.71
CA ALA A 158 -11.91 -22.40 -52.25
C ALA A 158 -12.95 -23.10 -53.16
N ASP A 159 -12.56 -24.16 -53.87
CA ASP A 159 -13.49 -24.95 -54.71
C ASP A 159 -14.37 -25.86 -53.83
N VAL A 160 -13.84 -26.36 -52.71
CA VAL A 160 -14.61 -27.10 -51.69
C VAL A 160 -15.68 -26.20 -51.07
N LEU A 161 -15.29 -25.06 -50.49
CA LEU A 161 -16.26 -24.15 -49.85
C LEU A 161 -17.34 -23.69 -50.83
N LYS A 162 -16.96 -23.33 -52.05
CA LYS A 162 -17.89 -22.94 -53.12
C LYS A 162 -18.85 -24.06 -53.50
N SER A 163 -18.41 -25.33 -53.56
CA SER A 163 -19.29 -26.45 -53.91
C SER A 163 -20.27 -26.81 -52.78
N LEU A 164 -19.96 -26.46 -51.53
CA LEU A 164 -20.83 -26.63 -50.36
C LEU A 164 -21.68 -25.39 -50.03
N GLY A 165 -21.60 -24.32 -50.81
CA GLY A 165 -22.33 -23.07 -50.57
C GLY A 165 -21.82 -22.25 -49.37
N VAL A 166 -20.60 -22.51 -48.89
CA VAL A 166 -19.99 -21.82 -47.76
C VAL A 166 -19.29 -20.54 -48.25
N ASP A 167 -19.78 -19.39 -47.80
CA ASP A 167 -19.14 -18.08 -48.01
C ASP A 167 -18.23 -17.68 -46.84
N ARG A 168 -17.70 -16.44 -46.86
CA ARG A 168 -16.84 -15.89 -45.80
C ARG A 168 -17.52 -15.83 -44.43
N ALA A 169 -18.81 -15.48 -44.39
CA ALA A 169 -19.54 -15.35 -43.12
C ALA A 169 -19.83 -16.74 -42.52
N ILE A 170 -20.27 -17.69 -43.34
CA ILE A 170 -20.47 -19.07 -42.91
C ILE A 170 -19.12 -19.69 -42.50
N PHE A 171 -18.04 -19.48 -43.25
CA PHE A 171 -16.69 -19.96 -42.91
C PHE A 171 -16.19 -19.40 -41.57
N ASN A 172 -16.28 -18.07 -41.36
CA ASN A 172 -15.86 -17.44 -40.11
C ASN A 172 -16.66 -18.01 -38.91
N ASN A 173 -17.98 -18.18 -39.06
CA ASN A 173 -18.83 -18.78 -38.03
C ASN A 173 -18.51 -20.26 -37.79
N LEU A 174 -18.23 -21.05 -38.83
CA LEU A 174 -17.79 -22.45 -38.70
C LEU A 174 -16.48 -22.53 -37.90
N LEU A 175 -15.46 -21.77 -38.29
CA LEU A 175 -14.14 -21.77 -37.65
C LEU A 175 -14.22 -21.34 -36.17
N GLN A 176 -14.98 -20.26 -35.89
CA GLN A 176 -15.20 -19.76 -34.53
C GLN A 176 -16.01 -20.73 -33.66
N ALA A 177 -17.02 -21.43 -34.22
CA ALA A 177 -17.77 -22.45 -33.52
C ALA A 177 -16.93 -23.70 -33.19
N ILE A 178 -16.01 -24.10 -34.07
CA ILE A 178 -15.07 -25.20 -33.80
C ILE A 178 -14.13 -24.84 -32.65
N MET A 179 -13.53 -23.65 -32.67
CA MET A 179 -12.66 -23.19 -31.58
C MET A 179 -13.41 -23.18 -30.23
N GLN A 180 -14.65 -22.70 -30.21
CA GLN A 180 -15.51 -22.73 -29.01
C GLN A 180 -16.02 -24.13 -28.61
N SER A 181 -16.09 -25.08 -29.54
CA SER A 181 -16.42 -26.46 -29.25
C SER A 181 -15.24 -27.18 -28.59
N VAL A 182 -14.02 -26.99 -29.11
CA VAL A 182 -12.77 -27.59 -28.60
C VAL A 182 -12.32 -26.98 -27.27
N SER A 183 -12.53 -25.68 -27.05
CA SER A 183 -12.24 -25.02 -25.76
C SER A 183 -13.36 -25.16 -24.73
N GLY A 184 -14.55 -25.61 -25.15
CA GLY A 184 -15.78 -25.58 -24.35
C GLY A 184 -16.43 -26.95 -24.15
N LYS A 185 -17.74 -26.92 -23.89
CA LYS A 185 -18.57 -28.12 -23.69
C LYS A 185 -19.60 -28.34 -24.80
N LYS A 186 -19.83 -27.32 -25.65
CA LYS A 186 -20.75 -27.39 -26.79
C LYS A 186 -20.22 -28.32 -27.87
N LYS A 187 -21.12 -29.05 -28.54
CA LYS A 187 -20.83 -29.77 -29.78
C LYS A 187 -21.24 -28.95 -30.99
N MET A 188 -20.84 -29.43 -32.16
CA MET A 188 -21.13 -28.82 -33.44
C MET A 188 -21.68 -29.87 -34.40
N TYR A 189 -22.88 -29.64 -34.93
CA TYR A 189 -23.54 -30.54 -35.87
C TYR A 189 -23.76 -29.85 -37.22
N ILE A 190 -23.36 -30.52 -38.31
CA ILE A 190 -23.47 -29.98 -39.68
C ILE A 190 -24.29 -30.93 -40.57
N SER A 191 -25.28 -30.37 -41.26
CA SER A 191 -26.06 -31.01 -42.35
C SER A 191 -25.62 -30.35 -43.65
N LEU A 192 -25.06 -31.15 -44.58
CA LEU A 192 -24.50 -30.66 -45.86
C LEU A 192 -25.52 -30.83 -46.98
N ASN A 193 -25.67 -29.81 -47.84
CA ASN A 193 -26.59 -29.84 -48.98
C ASN A 193 -26.06 -30.69 -50.15
N VAL A 194 -25.84 -31.98 -49.91
CA VAL A 194 -25.24 -32.97 -50.83
C VAL A 194 -25.99 -34.31 -50.75
N PRO A 195 -25.88 -35.19 -51.75
CA PRO A 195 -26.43 -36.56 -51.68
C PRO A 195 -25.84 -37.36 -50.53
N VAL A 196 -26.63 -38.26 -49.93
CA VAL A 196 -26.22 -39.06 -48.76
C VAL A 196 -24.99 -39.93 -49.01
N SER A 197 -24.78 -40.42 -50.24
CA SER A 197 -23.58 -41.18 -50.64
C SER A 197 -22.32 -40.31 -50.74
N GLU A 198 -22.45 -39.02 -51.05
CA GLU A 198 -21.33 -38.08 -51.06
C GLU A 198 -21.01 -37.50 -49.67
N LEU A 199 -21.96 -37.54 -48.73
CA LEU A 199 -21.93 -36.83 -47.44
C LEU A 199 -20.59 -36.97 -46.70
N SER A 200 -20.08 -38.20 -46.53
CA SER A 200 -18.83 -38.45 -45.80
C SER A 200 -17.59 -37.89 -46.52
N ALA A 201 -17.50 -38.05 -47.84
CA ALA A 201 -16.39 -37.52 -48.62
C ALA A 201 -16.38 -35.98 -48.60
N ARG A 202 -17.57 -35.36 -48.65
CA ARG A 202 -17.73 -33.89 -48.56
C ARG A 202 -17.47 -33.35 -47.16
N ALA A 203 -17.82 -34.12 -46.12
CA ALA A 203 -17.46 -33.84 -44.74
C ALA A 203 -15.94 -33.93 -44.52
N ALA A 204 -15.26 -34.92 -45.09
CA ALA A 204 -13.80 -35.02 -45.07
C ALA A 204 -13.13 -33.85 -45.82
N ASP A 205 -13.59 -33.53 -47.04
CA ASP A 205 -13.13 -32.36 -47.81
C ASP A 205 -13.24 -31.06 -46.98
N LEU A 206 -14.40 -30.81 -46.35
CA LEU A 206 -14.60 -29.61 -45.52
C LEU A 206 -13.75 -29.64 -44.22
N THR A 207 -13.58 -30.81 -43.60
CA THR A 207 -12.75 -30.97 -42.41
C THR A 207 -11.27 -30.68 -42.69
N GLU A 208 -10.76 -31.07 -43.87
CA GLU A 208 -9.40 -30.74 -44.31
C GLU A 208 -9.22 -29.21 -44.44
N VAL A 209 -10.20 -28.52 -45.03
CA VAL A 209 -10.19 -27.05 -45.16
C VAL A 209 -10.19 -26.35 -43.79
N LEU A 210 -11.00 -26.84 -42.85
CA LEU A 210 -11.11 -26.27 -41.51
C LEU A 210 -9.84 -26.52 -40.68
N LEU A 211 -9.30 -27.74 -40.69
CA LEU A 211 -8.04 -28.07 -40.01
C LEU A 211 -6.86 -27.25 -40.54
N GLY A 212 -6.77 -27.04 -41.87
CA GLY A 212 -5.74 -26.20 -42.47
C GLY A 212 -5.75 -24.74 -41.97
N CYS A 213 -6.90 -24.24 -41.52
CA CYS A 213 -7.03 -22.87 -40.99
C CYS A 213 -6.98 -22.80 -39.45
N LEU A 214 -7.15 -23.92 -38.75
CA LEU A 214 -7.07 -23.97 -37.29
C LEU A 214 -5.62 -23.90 -36.78
N PRO A 215 -5.35 -23.18 -35.67
CA PRO A 215 -4.05 -23.24 -35.00
C PRO A 215 -3.74 -24.62 -34.41
N LEU A 216 -2.46 -24.95 -34.23
CA LEU A 216 -2.01 -26.31 -33.92
C LEU A 216 -2.59 -26.87 -32.61
N GLU A 217 -2.75 -26.05 -31.56
CA GLU A 217 -3.40 -26.44 -30.29
C GLU A 217 -4.86 -26.87 -30.44
N PHE A 218 -5.57 -26.39 -31.47
CA PHE A 218 -6.91 -26.88 -31.82
C PHE A 218 -6.84 -28.14 -32.67
N ARG A 219 -5.90 -28.23 -33.63
CA ARG A 219 -5.68 -29.44 -34.43
C ARG A 219 -5.38 -30.66 -33.54
N ARG A 220 -4.57 -30.49 -32.48
CA ARG A 220 -4.22 -31.49 -31.45
C ARG A 220 -5.41 -32.07 -30.66
N ARG A 221 -6.59 -31.45 -30.75
CA ARG A 221 -7.76 -31.74 -29.88
C ARG A 221 -9.05 -31.96 -30.67
N LEU A 222 -9.09 -31.59 -31.95
CA LEU A 222 -10.30 -31.66 -32.75
C LEU A 222 -10.71 -33.12 -32.96
N GLY A 223 -11.94 -33.46 -32.58
CA GLY A 223 -12.51 -34.77 -32.83
C GLY A 223 -13.68 -34.65 -33.79
N VAL A 224 -13.73 -35.53 -34.78
CA VAL A 224 -14.63 -35.42 -35.94
C VAL A 224 -15.32 -36.75 -36.23
N ILE A 225 -16.59 -36.71 -36.62
CA ILE A 225 -17.30 -37.82 -37.28
C ILE A 225 -17.88 -37.33 -38.61
N THR A 226 -17.53 -37.96 -39.74
CA THR A 226 -17.96 -37.53 -41.10
C THR A 226 -19.35 -38.01 -41.51
N TYR A 227 -19.94 -38.97 -40.78
CA TYR A 227 -21.34 -39.35 -40.92
C TYR A 227 -21.91 -39.94 -39.63
N ALA A 228 -23.07 -39.43 -39.21
CA ALA A 228 -23.98 -40.05 -38.26
C ALA A 228 -25.44 -39.85 -38.71
N LYS A 229 -26.32 -40.79 -38.38
CA LYS A 229 -27.74 -40.72 -38.76
C LYS A 229 -28.51 -39.60 -38.04
N GLU A 230 -28.30 -39.49 -36.74
CA GLU A 230 -28.89 -38.47 -35.87
C GLU A 230 -27.79 -37.82 -35.03
N PRO A 231 -27.95 -36.54 -34.61
CA PRO A 231 -26.94 -35.84 -33.82
C PRO A 231 -26.78 -36.46 -32.43
N GLN A 232 -25.58 -36.94 -32.13
CA GLN A 232 -25.25 -37.62 -30.88
C GLN A 232 -23.99 -37.00 -30.25
N SER A 233 -24.09 -36.61 -28.98
CA SER A 233 -22.93 -36.14 -28.22
C SER A 233 -22.07 -37.32 -27.78
N ARG A 234 -20.79 -37.33 -28.18
CA ARG A 234 -19.80 -38.36 -27.83
C ARG A 234 -18.60 -37.72 -27.15
N LYS A 235 -17.90 -38.50 -26.29
CA LYS A 235 -16.63 -38.04 -25.71
C LYS A 235 -15.58 -37.86 -26.82
N TYR A 236 -14.66 -36.92 -26.65
CA TYR A 236 -13.57 -36.56 -27.58
C TYR A 236 -14.01 -35.98 -28.95
N ILE A 237 -15.24 -36.24 -29.42
CA ILE A 237 -15.79 -35.64 -30.63
C ILE A 237 -16.30 -34.23 -30.35
N HIS A 238 -16.05 -33.32 -31.29
CA HIS A 238 -16.41 -31.91 -31.23
C HIS A 238 -17.33 -31.56 -32.42
N LEU A 239 -16.97 -32.04 -33.61
CA LEU A 239 -17.69 -31.86 -34.87
C LEU A 239 -18.31 -33.20 -35.34
N THR A 240 -19.60 -33.20 -35.65
CA THR A 240 -20.31 -34.37 -36.22
C THR A 240 -21.14 -33.94 -37.43
N PHE A 241 -20.89 -34.57 -38.58
CA PHE A 241 -21.72 -34.42 -39.77
C PHE A 241 -22.89 -35.41 -39.74
N VAL A 242 -24.09 -34.95 -40.12
CA VAL A 242 -25.34 -35.71 -39.94
C VAL A 242 -26.21 -35.79 -41.19
N GLU A 243 -27.08 -36.81 -41.27
CA GLU A 243 -28.06 -36.98 -42.35
C GLU A 243 -29.01 -35.76 -42.44
N ASN A 244 -29.35 -35.36 -43.67
CA ASN A 244 -30.20 -34.18 -43.92
C ASN A 244 -31.61 -34.40 -43.34
N GLY A 245 -32.12 -33.39 -42.62
CA GLY A 245 -33.40 -33.49 -41.90
C GLY A 245 -33.33 -34.14 -40.50
N SER A 246 -32.17 -34.63 -40.06
CA SER A 246 -31.99 -35.12 -38.68
C SER A 246 -32.01 -34.01 -37.62
N LEU A 247 -31.61 -32.79 -37.97
CA LEU A 247 -31.49 -31.63 -37.09
C LEU A 247 -32.84 -30.97 -36.77
N ARG A 248 -33.72 -31.67 -36.05
CA ARG A 248 -35.10 -31.21 -35.80
C ARG A 248 -35.12 -29.90 -34.97
N PRO A 249 -35.86 -28.85 -35.40
CA PRO A 249 -36.07 -27.65 -34.59
C PRO A 249 -36.72 -27.98 -33.23
N GLY A 250 -36.19 -27.38 -32.15
CA GLY A 250 -36.71 -27.61 -30.79
C GLY A 250 -36.22 -28.91 -30.12
N ASP A 251 -35.26 -29.63 -30.71
CA ASP A 251 -34.63 -30.76 -30.02
C ASP A 251 -33.76 -30.28 -28.84
N ARG A 252 -34.28 -30.52 -27.63
CA ARG A 252 -33.71 -30.11 -26.34
C ARG A 252 -32.37 -30.77 -26.03
N ALA A 253 -31.99 -31.84 -26.74
CA ALA A 253 -30.68 -32.48 -26.60
C ALA A 253 -29.55 -31.63 -27.23
N ILE A 254 -29.86 -30.88 -28.29
CA ILE A 254 -28.88 -30.09 -29.07
C ILE A 254 -29.20 -28.58 -29.11
N GLU A 255 -30.30 -28.14 -28.50
CA GLU A 255 -30.78 -26.74 -28.45
C GLU A 255 -29.72 -25.71 -28.02
N LYS A 256 -28.67 -26.14 -27.30
CA LYS A 256 -27.56 -25.29 -26.83
C LYS A 256 -26.27 -25.43 -27.63
N ASP A 257 -26.16 -26.46 -28.46
CA ASP A 257 -25.00 -26.76 -29.30
C ASP A 257 -25.00 -25.92 -30.58
N PHE A 258 -23.87 -25.89 -31.30
CA PHE A 258 -23.77 -25.18 -32.57
C PHE A 258 -24.39 -26.03 -33.68
N ILE A 259 -25.31 -25.45 -34.47
CA ILE A 259 -26.02 -26.17 -35.53
C ILE A 259 -25.85 -25.42 -36.84
N PHE A 260 -25.35 -26.09 -37.87
CA PHE A 260 -25.22 -25.60 -39.24
C PHE A 260 -26.00 -26.52 -40.19
N ASP A 261 -27.28 -26.23 -40.34
CA ASP A 261 -28.17 -26.96 -41.24
C ASP A 261 -28.15 -26.29 -42.62
N LEU A 262 -27.07 -26.52 -43.37
CA LEU A 262 -26.83 -25.89 -44.67
C LEU A 262 -27.80 -26.41 -45.74
N ALA A 263 -28.36 -27.61 -45.57
CA ALA A 263 -29.46 -28.11 -46.41
C ALA A 263 -30.76 -27.30 -46.24
N ALA A 264 -31.06 -26.81 -45.03
CA ALA A 264 -32.21 -25.95 -44.75
C ALA A 264 -31.90 -24.44 -44.76
N GLY A 265 -30.64 -24.04 -44.96
CA GLY A 265 -30.19 -22.64 -44.89
C GLY A 265 -30.28 -22.03 -43.49
N ARG A 266 -30.13 -22.84 -42.43
CA ARG A 266 -30.34 -22.43 -41.02
C ARG A 266 -29.08 -22.63 -40.19
N ILE A 267 -28.67 -21.57 -39.48
CA ILE A 267 -27.65 -21.61 -38.43
C ILE A 267 -28.35 -21.42 -37.07
N MET A 268 -27.84 -22.04 -36.00
CA MET A 268 -28.28 -21.78 -34.63
C MET A 268 -27.08 -21.76 -33.67
N ASN A 269 -27.15 -20.87 -32.67
CA ASN A 269 -26.13 -20.65 -31.63
C ASN A 269 -24.74 -20.19 -32.11
N ALA A 270 -24.54 -20.01 -33.42
CA ALA A 270 -23.27 -19.59 -34.04
C ALA A 270 -23.38 -18.26 -34.81
N ASP A 271 -24.45 -17.50 -34.59
CA ASP A 271 -24.59 -16.13 -35.09
C ASP A 271 -23.79 -15.18 -34.19
N PHE A 272 -22.47 -15.18 -34.35
CA PHE A 272 -21.56 -14.34 -33.58
C PHE A 272 -21.71 -12.86 -33.97
N PRO A 273 -21.53 -11.91 -33.03
CA PRO A 273 -21.63 -10.49 -33.33
C PRO A 273 -20.59 -10.08 -34.38
N ALA A 274 -20.98 -9.25 -35.35
CA ALA A 274 -20.17 -8.82 -36.49
C ALA A 274 -19.02 -7.84 -36.15
N SER A 275 -18.45 -7.95 -34.95
CA SER A 275 -17.13 -7.41 -34.63
C SER A 275 -16.08 -8.00 -35.58
N SER A 276 -15.19 -7.18 -36.14
CA SER A 276 -14.01 -7.69 -36.84
C SER A 276 -13.18 -8.55 -35.89
N GLN A 277 -12.93 -9.81 -36.26
CA GLN A 277 -12.09 -10.75 -35.52
C GLN A 277 -10.79 -10.95 -36.31
N PRO A 278 -9.68 -10.28 -35.95
CA PRO A 278 -8.44 -10.27 -36.76
C PRO A 278 -7.94 -11.65 -37.19
N PHE A 279 -8.11 -12.67 -36.35
CA PHE A 279 -7.73 -14.04 -36.70
C PHE A 279 -8.62 -14.65 -37.80
N LEU A 280 -9.95 -14.49 -37.73
CA LEU A 280 -10.85 -15.10 -38.71
C LEU A 280 -10.66 -14.49 -40.10
N GLU A 281 -10.45 -13.18 -40.16
CA GLU A 281 -10.19 -12.49 -41.42
C GLU A 281 -8.81 -12.84 -41.99
N LEU A 282 -7.77 -12.97 -41.14
CA LEU A 282 -6.47 -13.48 -41.56
C LEU A 282 -6.57 -14.94 -42.05
N ALA A 283 -7.35 -15.80 -41.37
CA ALA A 283 -7.55 -17.19 -41.77
C ALA A 283 -8.20 -17.28 -43.17
N TRP A 284 -9.22 -16.47 -43.44
CA TRP A 284 -9.84 -16.37 -44.77
C TRP A 284 -8.87 -15.84 -45.85
N GLU A 285 -8.05 -14.83 -45.52
CA GLU A 285 -7.03 -14.30 -46.43
C GLU A 285 -5.95 -15.34 -46.76
N LEU A 286 -5.42 -16.06 -45.76
CA LEU A 286 -4.39 -17.09 -45.93
C LEU A 286 -4.92 -18.33 -46.67
N LEU A 287 -6.17 -18.74 -46.39
CA LEU A 287 -6.90 -19.81 -47.09
C LEU A 287 -6.94 -19.57 -48.61
N LEU A 288 -7.24 -18.33 -49.02
CA LEU A 288 -7.28 -17.94 -50.44
C LEU A 288 -5.89 -17.76 -51.06
N ARG A 289 -4.85 -17.52 -50.25
CA ARG A 289 -3.46 -17.31 -50.71
C ARG A 289 -2.79 -18.60 -51.19
N GLY A 290 -3.18 -19.76 -50.64
CA GLY A 290 -2.75 -21.09 -51.10
C GLY A 290 -2.15 -21.99 -50.00
N LYS A 291 -1.75 -23.22 -50.39
CA LYS A 291 -1.20 -24.21 -49.43
C LYS A 291 0.06 -23.68 -48.73
N GLY A 292 0.18 -23.95 -47.43
CA GLY A 292 1.30 -23.56 -46.58
C GLY A 292 1.21 -22.15 -45.98
N ALA A 293 0.39 -21.24 -46.54
CA ALA A 293 0.26 -19.87 -46.03
C ALA A 293 -0.37 -19.82 -44.62
N ALA A 294 -1.38 -20.65 -44.37
CA ALA A 294 -2.00 -20.78 -43.04
C ALA A 294 -1.10 -21.52 -42.04
N ASP A 295 -0.23 -22.42 -42.51
CA ASP A 295 0.66 -23.23 -41.65
C ASP A 295 1.85 -22.41 -41.10
N ASP A 296 2.34 -21.37 -41.80
CA ASP A 296 3.30 -20.41 -41.23
C ASP A 296 2.69 -19.63 -40.07
N PHE A 297 1.46 -19.11 -40.21
CA PHE A 297 0.76 -18.47 -39.09
C PHE A 297 0.52 -19.46 -37.94
N ALA A 298 0.11 -20.71 -38.24
CA ALA A 298 -0.11 -21.73 -37.21
C ALA A 298 1.18 -22.07 -36.45
N GLY A 299 2.33 -22.18 -37.15
CA GLY A 299 3.63 -22.41 -36.54
C GLY A 299 4.16 -21.20 -35.76
N PHE A 300 3.95 -19.98 -36.24
CA PHE A 300 4.21 -18.74 -35.51
C PHE A 300 3.42 -18.69 -34.20
N ALA A 301 2.11 -18.95 -34.25
CA ALA A 301 1.26 -18.88 -33.07
C ALA A 301 1.56 -19.99 -32.05
N ASP A 302 1.90 -21.20 -32.50
CA ASP A 302 2.33 -22.31 -31.62
C ASP A 302 3.64 -21.98 -30.89
N MET A 303 4.58 -21.30 -31.58
CA MET A 303 5.84 -20.82 -30.99
C MET A 303 5.59 -19.70 -29.96
N MET A 304 4.78 -18.68 -30.29
CA MET A 304 4.56 -17.55 -29.38
C MET A 304 3.69 -17.89 -28.17
N LEU A 305 2.85 -18.92 -28.27
CA LEU A 305 2.10 -19.51 -27.16
C LEU A 305 2.89 -20.62 -26.44
N GLY A 306 4.16 -20.84 -26.79
CA GLY A 306 5.08 -21.69 -26.04
C GLY A 306 5.22 -21.21 -24.59
N GLY A 307 5.00 -22.13 -23.64
CA GLY A 307 5.02 -21.84 -22.20
C GLY A 307 3.74 -21.20 -21.63
N GLU A 308 2.81 -20.71 -22.47
CA GLU A 308 1.54 -20.14 -22.00
C GLU A 308 0.58 -21.22 -21.46
N PRO A 309 -0.30 -20.89 -20.50
CA PRO A 309 -1.27 -21.83 -19.95
C PRO A 309 -2.28 -22.32 -20.99
N ALA A 310 -2.82 -23.52 -20.76
CA ALA A 310 -3.75 -24.19 -21.68
C ALA A 310 -5.01 -23.36 -22.02
N GLU A 311 -5.46 -22.49 -21.10
CA GLU A 311 -6.58 -21.58 -21.33
C GLU A 311 -6.24 -20.48 -22.35
N ARG A 312 -5.05 -19.85 -22.27
CA ARG A 312 -4.60 -18.86 -23.27
C ARG A 312 -4.36 -19.53 -24.62
N LYS A 313 -3.79 -20.75 -24.62
CA LYS A 313 -3.62 -21.60 -25.81
C LYS A 313 -4.91 -22.00 -26.53
N LEU A 314 -6.07 -21.91 -25.85
CA LEU A 314 -7.39 -22.18 -26.45
C LEU A 314 -8.27 -20.92 -26.54
N SER A 315 -7.71 -19.74 -26.30
CA SER A 315 -8.43 -18.46 -26.35
C SER A 315 -8.34 -17.81 -27.73
N LEU A 316 -9.49 -17.61 -28.39
CA LEU A 316 -9.59 -16.86 -29.65
C LEU A 316 -8.99 -15.45 -29.55
N ALA A 317 -9.04 -14.82 -28.36
CA ALA A 317 -8.43 -13.49 -28.15
C ALA A 317 -6.91 -13.50 -28.38
N ALA A 318 -6.21 -14.53 -27.89
CA ALA A 318 -4.77 -14.66 -28.09
C ALA A 318 -4.40 -14.85 -29.58
N TYR A 319 -5.25 -15.54 -30.35
CA TYR A 319 -5.06 -15.65 -31.80
C TYR A 319 -5.40 -14.36 -32.56
N ASN A 320 -6.33 -13.54 -32.07
CA ASN A 320 -6.57 -12.19 -32.59
C ASN A 320 -5.37 -11.27 -32.34
N GLU A 321 -4.80 -11.27 -31.13
CA GLU A 321 -3.56 -10.55 -30.79
C GLU A 321 -2.41 -10.94 -31.74
N LEU A 322 -2.16 -12.25 -31.87
CA LEU A 322 -1.11 -12.79 -32.74
C LEU A 322 -1.37 -12.53 -34.23
N ALA A 323 -2.64 -12.52 -34.68
CA ALA A 323 -2.99 -12.16 -36.06
C ALA A 323 -2.68 -10.70 -36.38
N VAL A 324 -2.89 -9.78 -35.43
CA VAL A 324 -2.48 -8.37 -35.57
C VAL A 324 -0.96 -8.26 -35.64
N PHE A 325 -0.21 -8.91 -34.73
CA PHE A 325 1.26 -8.86 -34.75
C PHE A 325 1.84 -9.46 -36.05
N TYR A 326 1.33 -10.60 -36.50
CA TYR A 326 1.73 -11.23 -37.76
C TYR A 326 1.44 -10.33 -38.98
N ARG A 327 0.28 -9.66 -39.03
CA ARG A 327 -0.01 -8.70 -40.12
C ARG A 327 0.96 -7.51 -40.09
N ILE A 328 1.31 -6.98 -38.92
CA ILE A 328 2.26 -5.87 -38.77
C ILE A 328 3.70 -6.31 -39.13
N GLU A 329 4.09 -7.56 -38.85
CA GLU A 329 5.35 -8.18 -39.30
C GLU A 329 5.38 -8.36 -40.84
N GLN A 330 4.24 -8.69 -41.45
CA GLN A 330 4.05 -8.75 -42.92
C GLN A 330 3.91 -7.36 -43.57
N GLY A 331 4.04 -6.26 -42.82
CA GLY A 331 4.04 -4.88 -43.33
C GLY A 331 2.69 -4.15 -43.35
N ASP A 332 1.67 -4.65 -42.65
CA ASP A 332 0.38 -3.95 -42.47
C ASP A 332 0.49 -2.84 -41.41
N GLU A 333 1.18 -1.76 -41.79
CA GLU A 333 1.48 -0.62 -40.91
C GLU A 333 0.26 0.20 -40.48
N ALA A 334 -0.91 0.00 -41.10
CA ALA A 334 -2.13 0.69 -40.66
C ALA A 334 -2.48 0.29 -39.22
N LEU A 335 -2.45 -1.02 -38.95
CA LEU A 335 -2.77 -1.59 -37.64
C LEU A 335 -1.88 -1.03 -36.51
N TYR A 336 -0.59 -0.78 -36.78
CA TYR A 336 0.29 -0.14 -35.80
C TYR A 336 -0.03 1.34 -35.60
N ARG A 337 -0.19 2.11 -36.68
CA ARG A 337 -0.45 3.56 -36.59
C ARG A 337 -1.79 3.88 -35.92
N GLU A 338 -2.79 3.02 -36.07
CA GLU A 338 -4.11 3.19 -35.47
C GLU A 338 -4.12 2.94 -33.96
N ASN A 339 -3.28 2.02 -33.45
CA ASN A 339 -3.35 1.53 -32.07
C ASN A 339 -1.96 1.24 -31.45
N LYS A 340 -1.00 2.17 -31.57
CA LYS A 340 0.41 1.99 -31.16
C LYS A 340 0.59 1.35 -29.78
N SER A 341 -0.03 1.93 -28.75
CA SER A 341 0.13 1.52 -27.35
C SER A 341 -0.46 0.13 -27.09
N ALA A 342 -1.60 -0.20 -27.69
CA ALA A 342 -2.19 -1.54 -27.59
C ALA A 342 -1.29 -2.60 -28.24
N VAL A 343 -0.65 -2.29 -29.38
CA VAL A 343 0.31 -3.20 -30.03
C VAL A 343 1.56 -3.37 -29.16
N LEU A 344 2.18 -2.29 -28.69
CA LEU A 344 3.41 -2.37 -27.89
C LEU A 344 3.18 -3.07 -26.53
N ASN A 345 2.11 -2.74 -25.82
CA ASN A 345 1.78 -3.37 -24.54
C ASN A 345 1.32 -4.83 -24.73
N GLY A 346 0.64 -5.13 -25.84
CA GLY A 346 0.31 -6.49 -26.26
C GLY A 346 1.57 -7.33 -26.46
N LEU A 347 2.55 -6.84 -27.22
CA LEU A 347 3.86 -7.49 -27.41
C LEU A 347 4.60 -7.71 -26.08
N LEU A 348 4.61 -6.70 -25.20
CA LEU A 348 5.23 -6.81 -23.87
C LEU A 348 4.61 -7.92 -23.00
N SER A 349 3.30 -8.17 -23.13
CA SER A 349 2.63 -9.28 -22.42
C SER A 349 3.17 -10.67 -22.79
N TYR A 350 3.83 -10.81 -23.95
CA TYR A 350 4.51 -12.04 -24.35
C TYR A 350 5.99 -12.05 -23.94
N LEU A 351 6.63 -10.88 -23.85
CA LEU A 351 8.08 -10.70 -23.62
C LEU A 351 8.50 -10.53 -22.15
N GLY A 352 7.56 -10.33 -21.22
CA GLY A 352 7.85 -10.13 -19.80
C GLY A 352 8.34 -11.35 -19.02
N GLY A 353 8.27 -12.55 -19.59
CA GLY A 353 8.69 -13.80 -18.93
C GLY A 353 10.22 -14.01 -18.91
N GLU A 354 10.72 -14.78 -17.95
CA GLU A 354 12.13 -15.19 -17.93
C GLU A 354 12.45 -16.05 -19.16
N GLY A 355 13.51 -15.70 -19.90
CA GLY A 355 13.85 -16.32 -21.19
C GLY A 355 12.91 -15.98 -22.36
N ALA A 356 11.90 -15.11 -22.19
CA ALA A 356 10.93 -14.80 -23.25
C ALA A 356 11.56 -14.08 -24.45
N LEU A 357 12.56 -13.22 -24.23
CA LEU A 357 13.29 -12.52 -25.31
C LEU A 357 14.02 -13.49 -26.25
N GLU A 358 14.54 -14.61 -25.73
CA GLU A 358 15.30 -15.61 -26.49
C GLU A 358 14.42 -16.71 -27.10
N SER A 359 13.24 -16.94 -26.53
CA SER A 359 12.28 -17.96 -27.02
C SER A 359 11.23 -17.39 -27.98
N LYS A 360 10.85 -16.11 -27.84
CA LYS A 360 9.85 -15.42 -28.67
C LYS A 360 10.47 -14.34 -29.57
N ILE A 361 11.62 -14.66 -30.17
CA ILE A 361 12.49 -13.74 -30.92
C ILE A 361 11.71 -12.88 -31.94
N ARG A 362 10.79 -13.46 -32.75
CA ARG A 362 10.00 -12.70 -33.74
C ARG A 362 9.19 -11.55 -33.13
N LEU A 363 8.63 -11.72 -31.92
CA LEU A 363 7.90 -10.64 -31.23
C LEU A 363 8.84 -9.60 -30.64
N ASN A 364 10.02 -10.01 -30.17
CA ASN A 364 11.06 -9.08 -29.72
C ASN A 364 11.60 -8.25 -30.89
N ASP A 365 11.95 -8.88 -32.00
CA ASP A 365 12.43 -8.20 -33.21
C ASP A 365 11.35 -7.26 -33.77
N LEU A 366 10.07 -7.67 -33.78
CA LEU A 366 8.95 -6.81 -34.15
C LEU A 366 8.82 -5.59 -33.22
N PHE A 367 8.93 -5.78 -31.89
CA PHE A 367 8.92 -4.66 -30.93
C PHE A 367 10.07 -3.69 -31.19
N LEU A 368 11.28 -4.20 -31.44
CA LEU A 368 12.47 -3.41 -31.75
C LEU A 368 12.36 -2.69 -33.10
N GLU A 369 11.75 -3.31 -34.11
CA GLU A 369 11.51 -2.72 -35.42
C GLU A 369 10.44 -1.61 -35.35
N ARG A 370 9.49 -1.67 -34.40
CA ARG A 370 8.56 -0.56 -34.10
C ARG A 370 9.23 0.54 -33.27
N PHE A 371 10.08 0.20 -32.30
CA PHE A 371 10.92 1.17 -31.57
C PHE A 371 11.81 1.98 -32.52
N ASP A 372 12.48 1.32 -33.48
CA ASP A 372 13.37 1.99 -34.42
C ASP A 372 12.63 3.00 -35.32
N ARG A 373 11.38 2.69 -35.72
CA ARG A 373 10.53 3.60 -36.49
C ARG A 373 10.06 4.81 -35.68
N GLU A 374 9.62 4.61 -34.44
CA GLU A 374 9.27 5.73 -33.55
C GLU A 374 10.52 6.59 -33.26
N PHE A 375 11.71 5.98 -33.14
CA PHE A 375 12.96 6.73 -32.95
C PHE A 375 13.38 7.52 -34.21
N ASP A 376 13.16 6.98 -35.41
CA ASP A 376 13.36 7.73 -36.65
C ASP A 376 12.31 8.83 -36.86
N ALA A 377 11.09 8.68 -36.35
CA ALA A 377 10.11 9.77 -36.27
C ALA A 377 10.59 10.87 -35.30
N VAL A 378 11.09 10.51 -34.11
CA VAL A 378 11.70 11.45 -33.15
C VAL A 378 12.91 12.17 -33.76
N ARG A 379 13.77 11.49 -34.53
CA ARG A 379 14.87 12.12 -35.29
C ARG A 379 14.36 13.09 -36.36
N GLN A 380 13.15 12.89 -36.88
CA GLN A 380 12.42 13.79 -37.77
C GLN A 380 11.61 14.88 -37.03
N LYS A 381 11.89 15.10 -35.74
CA LYS A 381 11.26 16.09 -34.85
C LYS A 381 9.83 15.78 -34.37
N ALA A 382 9.35 14.53 -34.49
CA ALA A 382 8.12 14.14 -33.80
C ALA A 382 8.31 14.14 -32.27
N ILE A 383 7.21 14.41 -31.56
CA ILE A 383 7.11 14.31 -30.10
C ILE A 383 6.49 12.94 -29.79
N PRO A 384 7.08 12.11 -28.91
CA PRO A 384 6.49 10.85 -28.48
C PRO A 384 5.10 11.00 -27.85
N GLU A 385 4.27 9.98 -28.01
CA GLU A 385 3.05 9.80 -27.21
C GLU A 385 3.41 9.19 -25.84
N THR A 386 2.80 9.67 -24.77
CA THR A 386 3.12 9.25 -23.39
C THR A 386 2.94 7.74 -23.19
N ALA A 387 1.86 7.16 -23.71
CA ALA A 387 1.64 5.70 -23.66
C ALA A 387 2.68 4.87 -24.46
N VAL A 388 3.39 5.48 -25.41
CA VAL A 388 4.50 4.83 -26.16
C VAL A 388 5.81 4.94 -25.37
N LEU A 389 6.03 6.06 -24.67
CA LEU A 389 7.14 6.19 -23.70
C LEU A 389 7.02 5.13 -22.59
N GLU A 390 5.81 4.88 -22.09
CA GLU A 390 5.55 3.84 -21.08
C GLU A 390 5.94 2.43 -21.56
N SER A 391 5.52 2.04 -22.78
CA SER A 391 5.93 0.75 -23.35
C SER A 391 7.46 0.62 -23.45
N PHE A 392 8.19 1.70 -23.79
CA PHE A 392 9.65 1.66 -23.87
C PHE A 392 10.35 1.72 -22.50
N ARG A 393 9.72 2.31 -21.46
CA ARG A 393 10.13 2.17 -20.05
C ARG A 393 10.00 0.72 -19.59
N ASP A 394 8.91 0.06 -19.94
CA ASP A 394 8.62 -1.30 -19.49
C ASP A 394 9.54 -2.30 -20.21
N TYR A 395 9.80 -2.11 -21.50
CA TYR A 395 10.84 -2.85 -22.23
C TYR A 395 12.26 -2.62 -21.65
N PHE A 396 12.58 -1.39 -21.22
CA PHE A 396 13.88 -1.08 -20.61
C PHE A 396 14.14 -1.91 -19.34
N SER A 397 13.07 -2.19 -18.58
CA SER A 397 13.09 -2.95 -17.33
C SER A 397 13.25 -4.46 -17.53
N LEU A 398 13.12 -4.98 -18.76
CA LEU A 398 13.41 -6.38 -19.07
C LEU A 398 14.91 -6.69 -18.93
N LYS A 399 15.23 -7.95 -18.63
CA LYS A 399 16.62 -8.44 -18.49
C LYS A 399 17.08 -9.10 -19.80
N GLY A 400 18.36 -8.93 -20.15
CA GLY A 400 18.98 -9.55 -21.33
C GLY A 400 18.94 -8.73 -22.63
N HIS A 401 18.12 -7.68 -22.73
CA HIS A 401 18.11 -6.80 -23.91
C HIS A 401 19.33 -5.86 -23.98
N ASN A 402 19.74 -5.52 -25.20
CA ASN A 402 20.89 -4.64 -25.47
C ASN A 402 20.50 -3.19 -25.83
N TYR A 403 19.22 -2.81 -25.75
CA TYR A 403 18.71 -1.55 -26.31
C TYR A 403 18.76 -0.35 -25.36
N ARG A 404 19.22 -0.54 -24.11
CA ARG A 404 19.22 0.48 -23.04
C ARG A 404 19.73 1.86 -23.49
N THR A 405 20.90 1.93 -24.14
CA THR A 405 21.45 3.20 -24.62
C THR A 405 20.56 3.89 -25.67
N ARG A 406 20.00 3.13 -26.62
CA ARG A 406 19.12 3.65 -27.68
C ARG A 406 17.81 4.19 -27.10
N ILE A 407 17.25 3.51 -26.10
CA ILE A 407 16.02 3.96 -25.43
C ILE A 407 16.28 5.27 -24.67
N VAL A 408 17.40 5.42 -23.98
CA VAL A 408 17.75 6.71 -23.36
C VAL A 408 17.94 7.81 -24.42
N ASP A 409 18.53 7.51 -25.58
CA ASP A 409 18.58 8.47 -26.70
C ASP A 409 17.18 8.81 -27.25
N TYR A 410 16.25 7.86 -27.31
CA TYR A 410 14.87 8.11 -27.72
C TYR A 410 14.18 9.13 -26.79
N PHE A 411 14.24 8.89 -25.47
CA PHE A 411 13.69 9.81 -24.47
C PHE A 411 14.35 11.21 -24.56
N ILE A 412 15.68 11.30 -24.58
CA ILE A 412 16.39 12.59 -24.65
C ILE A 412 15.98 13.37 -25.91
N ASN A 413 15.98 12.74 -27.10
CA ASN A 413 15.63 13.44 -28.34
C ASN A 413 14.14 13.81 -28.39
N GLY A 414 13.23 12.95 -27.90
CA GLY A 414 11.80 13.23 -27.84
C GLY A 414 11.46 14.40 -26.90
N MET A 415 12.12 14.48 -25.75
CA MET A 415 11.96 15.56 -24.78
C MET A 415 12.59 16.87 -25.28
N LEU A 416 13.73 16.81 -25.98
CA LEU A 416 14.27 17.97 -26.70
C LEU A 416 13.32 18.46 -27.79
N ASN A 417 12.62 17.58 -28.51
CA ASN A 417 11.60 18.00 -29.48
C ASN A 417 10.41 18.69 -28.78
N ALA A 418 9.90 18.13 -27.69
CA ALA A 418 8.81 18.74 -26.90
C ALA A 418 9.20 20.14 -26.40
N GLN A 419 10.41 20.29 -25.85
CA GLN A 419 10.94 21.58 -25.43
C GLN A 419 11.06 22.58 -26.59
N ASN A 420 11.68 22.18 -27.71
CA ASN A 420 11.84 23.05 -28.89
C ASN A 420 10.50 23.43 -29.54
N ALA A 421 9.43 22.67 -29.31
CA ALA A 421 8.07 22.95 -29.75
C ALA A 421 7.23 23.74 -28.72
N GLY A 422 7.75 24.03 -27.53
CA GLY A 422 7.01 24.69 -26.44
C GLY A 422 5.93 23.82 -25.79
N ARG A 423 5.98 22.50 -25.94
CA ARG A 423 5.03 21.53 -25.36
C ARG A 423 5.49 21.13 -23.95
N THR A 424 5.28 22.01 -22.99
CA THR A 424 5.59 21.78 -21.57
C THR A 424 4.76 20.64 -20.98
N ASP A 425 3.53 20.48 -21.43
CA ASP A 425 2.62 19.37 -21.10
C ASP A 425 3.23 18.00 -21.45
N SER A 426 3.63 17.80 -22.71
CA SER A 426 4.26 16.55 -23.14
C SER A 426 5.65 16.34 -22.53
N LEU A 427 6.32 17.42 -22.11
CA LEU A 427 7.62 17.34 -21.42
C LEU A 427 7.46 16.89 -19.96
N GLU A 428 6.48 17.41 -19.23
CA GLU A 428 6.17 17.02 -17.85
C GLU A 428 5.67 15.57 -17.77
N GLU A 429 4.79 15.16 -18.69
CA GLU A 429 4.37 13.76 -18.82
C GLU A 429 5.56 12.84 -19.09
N ALA A 430 6.47 13.21 -20.01
CA ALA A 430 7.67 12.42 -20.29
C ALA A 430 8.62 12.33 -19.09
N PHE A 431 8.78 13.41 -18.30
CA PHE A 431 9.53 13.34 -17.04
C PHE A 431 8.88 12.39 -16.03
N GLY A 432 7.55 12.39 -15.90
CA GLY A 432 6.83 11.44 -15.04
C GLY A 432 7.06 9.97 -15.46
N VAL A 433 7.05 9.67 -16.76
CA VAL A 433 7.38 8.32 -17.26
C VAL A 433 8.83 7.94 -16.91
N VAL A 434 9.79 8.86 -17.06
CA VAL A 434 11.18 8.62 -16.67
C VAL A 434 11.30 8.36 -15.16
N GLU A 435 10.74 9.24 -14.32
CA GLU A 435 10.76 9.14 -12.85
C GLU A 435 10.15 7.82 -12.35
N SER A 436 9.11 7.32 -13.02
CA SER A 436 8.48 6.03 -12.68
C SER A 436 9.37 4.79 -12.91
N GLY A 437 10.37 4.88 -13.79
CA GLY A 437 11.24 3.75 -14.15
C GLY A 437 12.63 3.84 -13.52
N GLY A 438 12.83 3.26 -12.33
CA GLY A 438 14.06 3.44 -11.53
C GLY A 438 15.40 3.22 -12.29
N GLU A 439 15.55 2.12 -13.04
CA GLU A 439 16.77 1.91 -13.85
C GLU A 439 16.86 2.87 -15.05
N LEU A 440 15.72 3.23 -15.65
CA LEU A 440 15.65 4.17 -16.78
C LEU A 440 16.06 5.58 -16.33
N ALA A 441 15.49 6.09 -15.23
CA ALA A 441 15.85 7.36 -14.61
C ALA A 441 17.36 7.42 -14.32
N ALA A 442 17.92 6.38 -13.70
CA ALA A 442 19.34 6.32 -13.36
C ALA A 442 20.25 6.34 -14.61
N ALA A 443 19.81 5.77 -15.73
CA ALA A 443 20.54 5.83 -17.01
C ALA A 443 20.35 7.18 -17.73
N PHE A 444 19.14 7.75 -17.69
CA PHE A 444 18.75 8.99 -18.33
C PHE A 444 19.43 10.20 -17.68
N PHE A 445 19.24 10.43 -16.39
CA PHE A 445 19.82 11.59 -15.70
C PHE A 445 21.35 11.56 -15.71
N ARG A 446 21.96 10.37 -15.61
CA ARG A 446 23.42 10.22 -15.76
C ARG A 446 23.90 10.70 -17.14
N LYS A 447 23.16 10.41 -18.20
CA LYS A 447 23.50 10.85 -19.57
C LYS A 447 23.23 12.34 -19.80
N LEU A 448 22.19 12.91 -19.16
CA LEU A 448 21.99 14.37 -19.12
C LEU A 448 23.19 15.08 -18.46
N LEU A 449 23.54 14.69 -17.23
CA LEU A 449 24.61 15.32 -16.44
C LEU A 449 26.00 15.16 -17.05
N THR A 450 26.27 14.04 -17.74
CA THR A 450 27.53 13.83 -18.47
C THR A 450 27.67 14.75 -19.69
N THR A 451 26.58 15.35 -20.17
CA THR A 451 26.54 16.11 -21.44
C THR A 451 26.09 17.55 -21.19
N PRO A 452 27.00 18.54 -21.07
CA PRO A 452 26.65 19.90 -20.64
C PRO A 452 25.53 20.59 -21.43
N VAL A 453 25.38 20.27 -22.72
CA VAL A 453 24.28 20.78 -23.56
C VAL A 453 22.92 20.21 -23.12
N PHE A 454 22.85 18.91 -22.80
CA PHE A 454 21.61 18.28 -22.30
C PHE A 454 21.34 18.65 -20.84
N ALA A 455 22.38 18.86 -20.02
CA ALA A 455 22.22 19.38 -18.67
C ALA A 455 21.54 20.76 -18.68
N ARG A 456 22.02 21.71 -19.50
CA ARG A 456 21.41 23.04 -19.63
C ARG A 456 20.02 23.01 -20.28
N LEU A 457 19.78 22.12 -21.24
CA LEU A 457 18.50 22.09 -21.96
C LEU A 457 17.40 21.33 -21.20
N LEU A 458 17.64 20.10 -20.74
CA LEU A 458 16.62 19.29 -20.08
C LEU A 458 16.72 19.27 -18.55
N PHE A 459 17.93 19.14 -18.00
CA PHE A 459 18.08 18.96 -16.55
C PHE A 459 17.82 20.26 -15.76
N GLN A 460 18.37 21.39 -16.19
CA GLN A 460 18.16 22.66 -15.49
C GLN A 460 16.67 23.08 -15.44
N PRO A 461 15.90 23.13 -16.55
CA PRO A 461 14.47 23.44 -16.48
C PRO A 461 13.63 22.41 -15.71
N TYR A 462 14.07 21.14 -15.66
CA TYR A 462 13.48 20.13 -14.80
C TYR A 462 13.69 20.44 -13.31
N VAL A 463 14.91 20.83 -12.91
CA VAL A 463 15.20 21.28 -11.54
C VAL A 463 14.37 22.52 -11.22
N GLU A 464 14.37 23.53 -12.09
CA GLU A 464 13.59 24.76 -11.91
C GLU A 464 12.09 24.47 -11.74
N SER A 465 11.49 23.60 -12.57
CA SER A 465 10.10 23.13 -12.42
C SER A 465 9.86 22.42 -11.09
N ARG A 466 10.72 21.46 -10.71
CA ARG A 466 10.57 20.70 -9.46
C ARG A 466 10.74 21.58 -8.21
N LEU A 467 11.68 22.52 -8.20
CA LEU A 467 11.87 23.48 -7.10
C LEU A 467 10.75 24.55 -7.06
N ALA A 468 10.26 25.01 -8.21
CA ALA A 468 9.07 25.85 -8.28
C ALA A 468 7.85 25.14 -7.67
N SER A 469 7.67 23.83 -7.96
CA SER A 469 6.58 23.01 -7.43
C SER A 469 6.69 22.69 -5.92
N ALA A 470 7.86 22.87 -5.30
CA ALA A 470 8.04 22.62 -3.86
C ALA A 470 7.19 23.58 -3.01
N ALA A 471 6.45 23.04 -2.04
CA ALA A 471 5.47 23.78 -1.25
C ALA A 471 6.10 24.78 -0.26
N ASN A 472 7.25 24.45 0.32
CA ASN A 472 7.91 25.18 1.42
C ASN A 472 9.44 24.91 1.41
N ALA A 473 10.18 25.52 2.34
CA ALA A 473 11.64 25.34 2.41
C ALA A 473 12.05 23.91 2.82
N ALA A 474 11.21 23.22 3.61
CA ALA A 474 11.41 21.81 3.96
C ALA A 474 11.44 20.89 2.72
N GLY A 475 10.59 21.15 1.72
CA GLY A 475 10.58 20.43 0.45
C GLY A 475 11.86 20.59 -0.37
N LEU A 476 12.56 21.73 -0.27
CA LEU A 476 13.87 21.93 -0.92
C LEU A 476 14.93 21.02 -0.29
N LEU A 477 14.94 20.89 1.05
CA LEU A 477 15.84 19.96 1.76
C LEU A 477 15.54 18.49 1.45
N GLU A 478 14.27 18.13 1.27
CA GLU A 478 13.84 16.78 0.88
C GLU A 478 14.25 16.44 -0.56
N TRP A 479 14.15 17.41 -1.47
CA TRP A 479 14.67 17.27 -2.84
C TRP A 479 16.18 16.99 -2.83
N ILE A 480 16.97 17.74 -2.05
CA ILE A 480 18.42 17.50 -1.87
C ILE A 480 18.67 16.12 -1.27
N GLY A 481 17.91 15.72 -0.25
CA GLY A 481 18.03 14.40 0.39
C GLY A 481 17.69 13.23 -0.52
N HIS A 482 16.73 13.41 -1.44
CA HIS A 482 16.41 12.46 -2.49
C HIS A 482 17.56 12.37 -3.53
N TRP A 483 18.00 13.51 -4.07
CA TRP A 483 19.04 13.55 -5.09
C TRP A 483 20.42 13.13 -4.55
N ASP A 484 20.70 13.29 -3.25
CA ASP A 484 21.88 12.68 -2.63
C ASP A 484 21.78 11.14 -2.72
N ARG A 485 20.66 10.54 -2.33
CA ARG A 485 20.49 9.07 -2.39
C ARG A 485 20.49 8.53 -3.82
N PHE A 486 19.92 9.27 -4.78
CA PHE A 486 19.73 8.84 -6.16
C PHE A 486 20.92 9.12 -7.09
N MET A 487 21.47 10.34 -7.12
CA MET A 487 22.51 10.74 -8.08
C MET A 487 23.38 11.92 -7.58
N PRO A 488 24.52 11.68 -6.89
CA PRO A 488 25.42 12.72 -6.37
C PRO A 488 25.79 13.82 -7.37
N GLU A 489 25.98 13.43 -8.63
CA GLU A 489 26.52 14.27 -9.69
C GLU A 489 25.56 15.41 -10.09
N ALA A 490 24.28 15.32 -9.69
CA ALA A 490 23.28 16.35 -9.85
C ALA A 490 23.53 17.55 -8.92
N LEU A 491 23.81 17.29 -7.64
CA LEU A 491 24.00 18.32 -6.61
C LEU A 491 25.31 19.11 -6.77
N ARG A 492 26.21 18.64 -7.65
CA ARG A 492 27.47 19.30 -8.01
C ARG A 492 27.35 20.31 -9.16
N GLN A 493 26.16 20.45 -9.78
CA GLN A 493 25.95 21.40 -10.87
C GLN A 493 25.73 22.81 -10.29
N PRO A 494 26.46 23.85 -10.72
CA PRO A 494 26.27 25.22 -10.21
C PRO A 494 24.83 25.70 -10.29
N ALA A 495 24.16 25.47 -11.44
CA ALA A 495 22.76 25.83 -11.64
C ALA A 495 21.76 25.16 -10.66
N VAL A 496 22.17 24.10 -9.94
CA VAL A 496 21.36 23.50 -8.86
C VAL A 496 21.58 24.24 -7.54
N HIS A 497 22.82 24.67 -7.23
CA HIS A 497 23.09 25.58 -6.11
C HIS A 497 22.35 26.91 -6.31
N ASP A 498 22.56 27.54 -7.48
CA ASP A 498 21.98 28.83 -7.83
C ASP A 498 20.44 28.78 -7.71
N ALA A 499 19.78 27.79 -8.33
CA ALA A 499 18.32 27.66 -8.25
C ALA A 499 17.80 27.34 -6.84
N LEU A 500 18.52 26.55 -6.03
CA LEU A 500 18.13 26.30 -4.64
C LEU A 500 18.22 27.55 -3.77
N LEU A 501 19.22 28.40 -4.01
CA LEU A 501 19.40 29.69 -3.33
C LEU A 501 18.36 30.71 -3.79
N ASP A 502 18.02 30.77 -5.09
CA ASP A 502 17.00 31.68 -5.63
C ASP A 502 15.58 31.34 -5.15
N TYR A 503 15.21 30.04 -5.11
CA TYR A 503 13.88 29.62 -4.67
C TYR A 503 13.68 29.67 -3.15
N LEU A 504 14.75 29.58 -2.34
CA LEU A 504 14.64 29.52 -0.88
C LEU A 504 13.94 30.77 -0.27
N PRO A 505 14.30 32.02 -0.61
CA PRO A 505 13.55 33.21 -0.18
C PRO A 505 12.08 33.21 -0.61
N GLU A 506 11.77 32.73 -1.83
CA GLU A 506 10.38 32.64 -2.32
C GLU A 506 9.53 31.69 -1.46
N LYS A 507 10.13 30.58 -1.00
CA LYS A 507 9.44 29.66 -0.08
C LYS A 507 9.28 30.29 1.30
N LEU A 508 10.36 30.84 1.87
CA LEU A 508 10.36 31.45 3.22
C LEU A 508 9.47 32.70 3.32
N GLU A 509 9.20 33.43 2.24
CA GLU A 509 8.22 34.54 2.24
C GLU A 509 6.76 34.05 2.27
N ARG A 510 6.49 32.81 1.88
CA ARG A 510 5.14 32.21 1.90
C ARG A 510 4.85 31.39 3.15
N GLU A 511 5.85 31.10 3.98
CA GLU A 511 5.64 30.36 5.22
C GLU A 511 4.96 31.24 6.28
N ARG A 512 3.99 30.67 7.00
CA ARG A 512 3.23 31.40 8.04
C ARG A 512 4.10 31.80 9.23
N ASP A 513 5.11 30.99 9.50
CA ASP A 513 6.17 31.28 10.46
C ASP A 513 7.53 30.96 9.82
N PRO A 514 8.25 31.97 9.32
CA PRO A 514 9.59 31.77 8.77
C PRO A 514 10.64 31.53 9.86
N VAL A 515 10.36 31.79 11.15
CA VAL A 515 11.32 31.54 12.24
C VAL A 515 11.41 30.05 12.53
N GLY A 516 10.27 29.40 12.81
CA GLY A 516 10.18 27.95 12.95
C GLY A 516 10.63 27.18 11.71
N ALA A 517 10.39 27.72 10.51
CA ALA A 517 10.87 27.14 9.26
C ALA A 517 12.41 27.03 9.22
N VAL A 518 13.14 28.11 9.56
CA VAL A 518 14.62 28.08 9.58
C VAL A 518 15.16 27.29 10.78
N ALA A 519 14.49 27.33 11.93
CA ALA A 519 14.82 26.45 13.06
C ALA A 519 14.72 24.96 12.65
N ALA A 520 13.72 24.59 11.86
CA ALA A 520 13.56 23.24 11.31
C ALA A 520 14.64 22.87 10.28
N ILE A 521 15.12 23.81 9.45
CA ILE A 521 16.27 23.61 8.55
C ILE A 521 17.52 23.22 9.37
N HIS A 522 17.86 24.00 10.41
CA HIS A 522 19.02 23.71 11.26
C HIS A 522 18.86 22.41 12.06
N SER A 523 17.66 22.12 12.58
CA SER A 523 17.36 20.87 13.27
C SER A 523 17.57 19.64 12.38
N ARG A 524 17.09 19.69 11.12
CA ARG A 524 17.34 18.65 10.11
C ARG A 524 18.83 18.45 9.82
N ILE A 525 19.62 19.53 9.77
CA ILE A 525 21.08 19.47 9.55
C ILE A 525 21.81 18.89 10.76
N GLU A 526 21.44 19.28 11.99
CA GLU A 526 22.04 18.72 13.22
C GLU A 526 21.74 17.22 13.34
N GLN A 527 20.53 16.78 12.95
CA GLN A 527 20.17 15.37 12.89
C GLN A 527 20.96 14.62 11.81
N ALA A 528 21.08 15.19 10.60
CA ALA A 528 21.89 14.61 9.52
C ALA A 528 23.37 14.48 9.91
N GLU A 529 23.92 15.41 10.70
CA GLU A 529 25.26 15.26 11.28
C GLU A 529 25.36 14.13 12.31
N LYS A 530 24.38 14.01 13.22
CA LYS A 530 24.34 12.92 14.22
C LYS A 530 24.32 11.55 13.55
N ASP A 531 23.52 11.39 12.49
CA ASP A 531 23.43 10.13 11.76
C ASP A 531 24.67 9.85 10.90
N ARG A 532 25.28 10.89 10.29
CA ARG A 532 26.58 10.78 9.61
C ARG A 532 27.68 10.28 10.55
N ARG A 533 27.71 10.76 11.81
CA ARG A 533 28.64 10.26 12.85
C ARG A 533 28.38 8.79 13.22
N ARG A 534 27.16 8.29 12.99
CA ARG A 534 26.76 6.87 13.16
C ARG A 534 26.96 6.00 11.90
N ARG A 535 27.57 6.54 10.84
CA ARG A 535 27.78 5.90 9.50
C ARG A 535 26.48 5.68 8.69
N ALA A 536 25.43 6.44 8.95
CA ALA A 536 24.21 6.49 8.14
C ALA A 536 24.00 7.90 7.56
N GLY A 537 23.00 8.08 6.70
CA GLY A 537 22.57 9.43 6.26
C GLY A 537 23.40 10.06 5.14
N ILE A 538 23.40 11.39 5.11
CA ILE A 538 23.77 12.23 3.95
C ILE A 538 25.29 12.32 3.71
N ARG A 539 25.70 12.46 2.44
CA ARG A 539 27.11 12.65 2.07
C ARG A 539 27.63 14.06 2.40
N PRO A 540 28.95 14.25 2.58
CA PRO A 540 29.54 15.54 2.96
C PRO A 540 29.23 16.71 2.02
N GLU A 541 29.08 16.46 0.72
CA GLU A 541 28.84 17.50 -0.29
C GLU A 541 27.41 18.03 -0.20
N ALA A 542 26.41 17.15 -0.15
CA ALA A 542 25.01 17.56 0.05
C ALA A 542 24.77 18.16 1.44
N LEU A 543 25.52 17.73 2.47
CA LEU A 543 25.54 18.40 3.78
C LEU A 543 26.12 19.82 3.71
N ALA A 544 27.11 20.08 2.86
CA ALA A 544 27.66 21.42 2.66
C ALA A 544 26.65 22.34 1.98
N LEU A 545 26.00 21.88 0.90
CA LEU A 545 24.87 22.56 0.26
C LEU A 545 23.73 22.87 1.25
N GLN A 546 23.34 21.92 2.11
CA GLN A 546 22.33 22.18 3.13
C GLN A 546 22.77 23.25 4.14
N LYS A 547 24.06 23.33 4.49
CA LYS A 547 24.60 24.39 5.36
C LYS A 547 24.66 25.75 4.68
N GLU A 548 24.96 25.80 3.38
CA GLU A 548 24.92 27.03 2.59
C GLU A 548 23.49 27.59 2.51
N LEU A 549 22.50 26.72 2.29
CA LEU A 549 21.08 27.08 2.36
C LEU A 549 20.65 27.50 3.77
N ALA A 550 21.20 26.90 4.82
CA ALA A 550 20.95 27.36 6.20
C ALA A 550 21.51 28.78 6.42
N ALA A 551 22.73 29.07 5.98
CA ALA A 551 23.31 30.42 6.07
C ALA A 551 22.54 31.46 5.23
N ALA A 552 22.02 31.06 4.06
CA ALA A 552 21.13 31.89 3.26
C ALA A 552 19.77 32.14 3.94
N ALA A 553 19.20 31.14 4.61
CA ALA A 553 17.98 31.26 5.38
C ALA A 553 18.15 32.14 6.64
N ASP A 554 19.27 31.99 7.34
CA ASP A 554 19.67 32.84 8.47
C ASP A 554 19.83 34.30 8.04
N ARG A 555 20.46 34.52 6.87
CA ARG A 555 20.58 35.83 6.26
C ARG A 555 19.21 36.41 5.88
N TYR A 556 18.33 35.63 5.28
CA TYR A 556 16.97 36.05 4.94
C TYR A 556 16.22 36.53 6.20
N LEU A 557 16.26 35.78 7.30
CA LEU A 557 15.68 36.23 8.57
C LEU A 557 16.40 37.49 9.12
N LEU A 558 17.73 37.54 9.04
CA LEU A 558 18.50 38.70 9.50
C LEU A 558 18.23 39.96 8.66
N GLU A 559 17.76 39.84 7.43
CA GLU A 559 17.27 40.96 6.63
C GLU A 559 15.78 41.26 6.94
N ARG A 560 14.88 40.26 6.95
CA ARG A 560 13.41 40.43 7.10
C ARG A 560 12.87 40.72 8.50
N LEU A 561 13.52 40.26 9.58
CA LEU A 561 13.01 40.41 10.95
C LEU A 561 12.99 41.88 11.43
N SER A 562 12.23 42.18 12.49
CA SER A 562 12.26 43.47 13.18
C SER A 562 12.64 43.31 14.64
N ILE A 563 13.57 44.14 15.13
CA ILE A 563 13.96 44.19 16.55
C ILE A 563 12.78 44.74 17.39
N GLU A 564 11.94 45.59 16.79
CA GLU A 564 10.78 46.20 17.46
C GLU A 564 9.62 45.20 17.63
N ASP A 565 9.51 44.21 16.75
CA ASP A 565 8.35 43.28 16.72
C ASP A 565 8.66 41.85 17.21
N ILE A 566 9.92 41.41 17.22
CA ILE A 566 10.29 40.02 17.61
C ILE A 566 9.89 39.66 19.05
N THR A 567 9.31 38.48 19.25
CA THR A 567 8.95 37.95 20.58
C THR A 567 10.12 37.25 21.27
N GLN A 568 10.03 37.06 22.59
CA GLN A 568 11.05 36.29 23.33
C GLN A 568 11.10 34.82 22.89
N GLU A 569 9.96 34.24 22.50
CA GLU A 569 9.85 32.85 22.04
C GLU A 569 10.55 32.68 20.69
N GLN A 570 10.20 33.49 19.69
CA GLN A 570 10.85 33.51 18.37
C GLN A 570 12.37 33.68 18.47
N LEU A 571 12.85 34.56 19.36
CA LEU A 571 14.28 34.75 19.61
C LEU A 571 14.98 33.45 20.02
N LEU A 572 14.36 32.65 20.89
CA LEU A 572 14.93 31.41 21.42
C LEU A 572 14.94 30.29 20.38
N GLU A 573 14.11 30.40 19.34
CA GLU A 573 14.07 29.50 18.18
C GLU A 573 15.12 29.85 17.11
N LEU A 574 15.68 31.08 17.11
CA LEU A 574 16.69 31.50 16.12
C LEU A 574 18.02 30.73 16.27
N SER A 575 18.17 29.70 15.45
CA SER A 575 19.35 28.84 15.31
C SER A 575 20.67 29.62 15.19
N PHE A 576 20.77 30.59 14.26
CA PHE A 576 21.99 31.39 14.05
C PHE A 576 22.39 32.26 15.24
N VAL A 577 21.48 32.46 16.18
CA VAL A 577 21.67 33.26 17.39
C VAL A 577 22.14 32.36 18.55
N ARG A 578 21.68 31.10 18.55
CA ARG A 578 22.11 30.03 19.46
C ARG A 578 23.48 29.45 19.14
N TYR A 579 23.78 29.19 17.87
CA TYR A 579 25.07 28.63 17.48
C TYR A 579 26.11 29.73 17.27
N ALA A 580 27.22 29.64 17.99
CA ALA A 580 28.43 30.39 17.70
C ALA A 580 29.12 29.81 16.44
N LEU A 581 28.46 29.96 15.28
CA LEU A 581 29.16 30.04 14.00
C LEU A 581 30.22 31.14 14.15
N ASP A 582 31.47 30.82 13.79
CA ASP A 582 32.59 31.76 13.97
C ASP A 582 32.35 33.03 13.14
N MET A 583 31.95 34.11 13.81
CA MET A 583 31.54 35.41 13.24
C MET A 583 32.66 36.17 12.49
N GLY A 584 33.75 35.49 12.13
CA GLY A 584 34.77 35.99 11.20
C GLY A 584 34.39 35.79 9.72
N GLU A 585 33.62 34.75 9.39
CA GLU A 585 33.41 34.30 8.00
C GLU A 585 31.91 34.10 7.67
N TRP A 586 31.14 35.19 7.73
CA TRP A 586 29.96 35.29 6.85
C TRP A 586 30.46 35.53 5.43
N ASP A 587 30.10 34.67 4.47
CA ASP A 587 30.44 34.85 3.06
C ASP A 587 29.16 34.96 2.21
N PRO A 588 28.90 36.08 1.51
CA PRO A 588 29.62 37.35 1.60
C PRO A 588 29.33 38.09 2.92
N PRO A 589 30.27 38.92 3.42
CA PRO A 589 30.19 39.53 4.74
C PRO A 589 28.95 40.43 4.93
N LEU A 590 28.38 40.36 6.14
CA LEU A 590 27.24 41.18 6.53
C LEU A 590 27.55 42.68 6.45
N ASP A 591 26.54 43.44 6.03
CA ASP A 591 26.59 44.90 6.06
C ASP A 591 26.56 45.44 7.50
N LEU A 592 26.80 46.74 7.66
CA LEU A 592 26.90 47.38 8.97
C LEU A 592 25.58 47.34 9.77
N HIS A 593 24.41 47.35 9.11
CA HIS A 593 23.11 47.23 9.76
C HIS A 593 22.83 45.79 10.19
N SER A 594 22.91 44.81 9.28
CA SER A 594 22.66 43.40 9.60
C SER A 594 23.60 42.88 10.68
N ARG A 595 24.88 43.28 10.66
CA ARG A 595 25.85 42.90 11.70
C ARG A 595 25.47 43.44 13.09
N ARG A 596 24.96 44.69 13.18
CA ARG A 596 24.46 45.26 14.45
C ARG A 596 23.24 44.49 14.95
N LYS A 597 22.27 44.23 14.06
CA LYS A 597 21.07 43.44 14.37
C LYS A 597 21.43 42.04 14.86
N ALA A 598 22.40 41.37 14.24
CA ALA A 598 22.90 40.07 14.70
C ALA A 598 23.55 40.15 16.10
N ASN A 599 24.38 41.16 16.37
CA ASN A 599 24.96 41.39 17.69
C ASN A 599 23.86 41.60 18.77
N VAL A 600 22.86 42.44 18.48
CA VAL A 600 21.72 42.73 19.37
C VAL A 600 20.92 41.46 19.66
N LEU A 601 20.51 40.72 18.62
CA LEU A 601 19.78 39.46 18.77
C LEU A 601 20.60 38.43 19.58
N ARG A 602 21.92 38.33 19.34
CA ARG A 602 22.78 37.39 20.07
C ARG A 602 22.91 37.71 21.55
N THR A 603 23.17 38.97 21.93
CA THR A 603 23.21 39.30 23.36
C THR A 603 21.83 39.19 24.01
N ALA A 604 20.74 39.48 23.29
CA ALA A 604 19.38 39.22 23.78
C ALA A 604 19.12 37.71 24.00
N TYR A 605 19.54 36.83 23.09
CA TYR A 605 19.43 35.38 23.27
C TYR A 605 20.25 34.91 24.47
N ARG A 606 21.50 35.38 24.62
CA ARG A 606 22.32 35.04 25.79
C ARG A 606 21.62 35.48 27.09
N TRP A 607 21.02 36.67 27.11
CA TRP A 607 20.29 37.19 28.27
C TRP A 607 19.01 36.39 28.63
N PHE A 608 18.21 35.98 27.63
CA PHE A 608 16.91 35.33 27.86
C PHE A 608 16.93 33.80 27.73
N GLY A 609 18.00 33.23 27.18
CA GLY A 609 18.21 31.79 26.99
C GLY A 609 19.21 31.15 27.96
N GLU A 610 20.24 31.87 28.43
CA GLU A 610 21.17 31.31 29.45
C GLU A 610 20.51 31.29 30.84
N GLU A 611 20.81 30.26 31.64
CA GLU A 611 20.17 30.05 32.95
C GLU A 611 20.52 31.16 33.95
N ASN A 612 21.79 31.57 33.98
CA ASN A 612 22.33 32.61 34.87
C ASN A 612 23.25 33.56 34.08
N PRO A 613 22.69 34.49 33.28
CA PRO A 613 23.48 35.46 32.51
C PRO A 613 24.13 36.51 33.43
N ASP A 614 25.30 36.98 33.05
CA ASP A 614 26.11 37.99 33.75
C ASP A 614 26.35 39.23 32.87
N GLU A 615 27.14 40.19 33.34
CA GLU A 615 27.51 41.38 32.56
C GLU A 615 28.36 41.09 31.31
N HIS A 616 29.04 39.94 31.23
CA HIS A 616 29.92 39.57 30.12
C HIS A 616 29.16 39.24 28.82
N ILE A 617 27.82 39.17 28.86
CA ILE A 617 27.00 39.09 27.63
C ILE A 617 27.07 40.38 26.80
N PHE A 618 27.39 41.52 27.42
CA PHE A 618 27.50 42.83 26.75
C PHE A 618 28.92 43.15 26.23
N ASP A 619 29.92 42.29 26.50
CA ASP A 619 31.29 42.54 26.10
C ASP A 619 31.44 42.58 24.57
N GLY A 620 32.06 43.66 24.08
CA GLY A 620 32.28 43.92 22.65
C GLY A 620 31.16 44.66 21.92
N LEU A 621 30.01 44.93 22.56
CA LEU A 621 28.95 45.78 21.97
C LEU A 621 29.37 47.25 21.90
N SER A 622 28.94 47.96 20.85
CA SER A 622 28.93 49.43 20.87
C SER A 622 27.80 49.97 21.77
N PRO A 623 27.87 51.24 22.21
CA PRO A 623 26.83 51.82 23.06
C PRO A 623 25.42 51.76 22.46
N GLN A 624 25.30 51.88 21.14
CA GLN A 624 24.01 51.79 20.43
C GLN A 624 23.44 50.36 20.51
N GLU A 625 24.26 49.34 20.24
CA GLU A 625 23.81 47.94 20.35
C GLU A 625 23.46 47.56 21.80
N LEU A 626 24.16 48.12 22.79
CA LEU A 626 23.83 47.95 24.22
C LEU A 626 22.48 48.60 24.56
N ASP A 627 22.22 49.83 24.09
CA ASP A 627 20.94 50.51 24.28
C ASP A 627 19.80 49.73 23.60
N ASP A 628 20.00 49.26 22.36
CA ASP A 628 19.03 48.47 21.60
C ASP A 628 18.67 47.16 22.33
N VAL A 629 19.67 46.40 22.80
CA VAL A 629 19.45 45.19 23.62
C VAL A 629 18.69 45.51 24.91
N GLN A 630 19.08 46.58 25.62
CA GLN A 630 18.40 46.94 26.87
C GLN A 630 16.96 47.41 26.63
N LEU A 631 16.66 48.11 25.53
CA LEU A 631 15.30 48.47 25.16
C LEU A 631 14.45 47.23 24.85
N LEU A 632 15.01 46.28 24.11
CA LEU A 632 14.40 44.99 23.79
C LEU A 632 14.08 44.17 25.06
N GLY A 633 15.06 43.96 25.94
CA GLY A 633 14.83 43.25 27.21
C GLY A 633 13.86 43.99 28.16
N ARG A 634 13.87 45.33 28.14
CA ARG A 634 12.88 46.17 28.85
C ARG A 634 11.49 46.17 28.19
N ARG A 635 11.32 45.62 26.97
CA ARG A 635 10.01 45.33 26.37
C ARG A 635 9.47 44.03 26.96
N TRP A 636 10.14 42.91 26.68
CA TRP A 636 9.71 41.58 27.12
C TRP A 636 9.50 41.49 28.65
N MET A 637 10.38 42.07 29.47
CA MET A 637 10.18 42.03 30.93
C MET A 637 8.99 42.86 31.46
N LYS A 638 8.34 43.69 30.64
CA LYS A 638 7.01 44.27 30.99
C LYS A 638 5.87 43.33 30.62
N GLU A 639 6.07 42.54 29.57
CA GLU A 639 5.08 41.63 28.99
C GLU A 639 5.01 40.30 29.77
N SER A 640 6.15 39.76 30.25
CA SER A 640 6.16 38.55 31.08
C SER A 640 5.59 38.83 32.49
N PRO A 641 4.48 38.19 32.91
CA PRO A 641 3.95 38.34 34.27
C PRO A 641 4.82 37.57 35.29
N GLY A 642 5.35 38.28 36.28
CA GLY A 642 6.20 37.69 37.33
C GLY A 642 7.47 38.50 37.61
N ALA A 643 7.84 38.64 38.89
CA ALA A 643 9.03 39.39 39.31
C ALA A 643 10.28 38.51 39.55
N GLU A 644 10.11 37.19 39.62
CA GLU A 644 11.18 36.21 39.87
C GLU A 644 11.35 35.29 38.65
N PRO A 645 12.58 34.79 38.36
CA PRO A 645 13.83 35.03 39.09
C PRO A 645 14.44 36.42 38.82
N PHE A 646 14.87 37.11 39.88
CA PHE A 646 15.43 38.46 39.78
C PHE A 646 16.75 38.55 38.99
N ALA A 647 17.44 37.43 38.75
CA ALA A 647 18.80 37.39 38.20
C ALA A 647 18.98 38.13 36.87
N ARG A 648 17.96 38.12 35.99
CA ARG A 648 18.02 38.77 34.67
C ARG A 648 17.75 40.28 34.72
N LEU A 649 17.11 40.79 35.77
CA LEU A 649 16.67 42.19 35.84
C LEU A 649 17.80 43.24 35.97
N PRO A 650 18.91 43.03 36.71
CA PRO A 650 20.00 44.00 36.83
C PRO A 650 20.60 44.43 35.49
N LEU A 651 20.73 43.48 34.56
CA LEU A 651 21.35 43.65 33.25
C LEU A 651 20.61 44.69 32.38
N ALA A 652 19.30 44.88 32.59
CA ALA A 652 18.51 45.92 31.93
C ALA A 652 18.83 47.35 32.38
N PHE A 653 19.59 47.52 33.46
CA PHE A 653 19.99 48.82 34.00
C PHE A 653 21.52 48.95 34.10
N TYR A 654 22.25 47.99 33.52
CA TYR A 654 23.71 47.95 33.48
C TYR A 654 24.30 49.05 32.59
N HIS A 655 25.50 49.51 32.88
CA HIS A 655 26.25 50.47 32.06
C HIS A 655 27.69 49.98 31.89
N SER A 656 28.15 49.85 30.64
CA SER A 656 29.53 49.44 30.32
C SER A 656 30.60 50.50 30.66
N SER A 657 30.19 51.74 30.94
CA SER A 657 31.09 52.80 31.40
C SER A 657 31.11 52.88 32.93
N ALA A 658 32.31 53.00 33.51
CA ALA A 658 32.53 53.03 34.96
C ALA A 658 31.92 54.29 35.60
N ARG A 659 30.68 54.15 36.10
CA ARG A 659 29.85 55.24 36.62
C ARG A 659 30.07 55.48 38.13
N GLU A 660 30.07 56.74 38.54
CA GLU A 660 30.21 57.10 39.95
C GLU A 660 29.00 56.60 40.78
N GLY A 661 29.21 55.52 41.53
CA GLY A 661 28.21 54.89 42.40
C GLY A 661 27.95 53.41 42.14
N GLY A 662 28.50 52.83 41.06
CA GLY A 662 28.37 51.41 40.70
C GLY A 662 27.84 51.20 39.27
N PRO A 663 27.89 49.96 38.74
CA PRO A 663 27.58 49.65 37.34
C PRO A 663 26.10 49.73 36.94
N LEU A 664 25.16 49.90 37.87
CA LEU A 664 23.71 49.89 37.57
C LEU A 664 23.01 51.22 37.87
N GLU A 665 21.92 51.51 37.16
CA GLU A 665 20.93 52.52 37.56
C GLU A 665 20.01 52.04 38.69
N TYR A 666 20.59 51.83 39.88
CA TYR A 666 19.88 51.37 41.09
C TYR A 666 18.60 52.16 41.43
N ASP A 667 18.59 53.47 41.14
CA ASP A 667 17.45 54.37 41.33
C ASP A 667 16.25 54.03 40.41
N ALA A 668 16.50 53.55 39.19
CA ALA A 668 15.48 53.15 38.22
C ALA A 668 15.09 51.66 38.40
N LEU A 669 16.08 50.82 38.68
CA LEU A 669 15.91 49.39 38.95
C LEU A 669 14.96 49.12 40.13
N LEU A 670 15.16 49.78 41.28
CA LEU A 670 14.24 49.61 42.44
C LEU A 670 12.82 50.14 42.16
N GLU A 671 12.70 51.20 41.35
CA GLU A 671 11.40 51.74 40.94
C GLU A 671 10.68 50.82 39.93
N HIS A 672 11.42 50.05 39.13
CA HIS A 672 10.87 49.01 38.26
C HIS A 672 10.35 47.81 39.08
N VAL A 673 11.14 47.28 40.02
CA VAL A 673 10.71 46.19 40.93
C VAL A 673 9.43 46.58 41.68
N ARG A 674 9.34 47.83 42.15
CA ARG A 674 8.16 48.37 42.86
C ARG A 674 6.89 48.42 42.00
N ARG A 675 7.00 48.43 40.67
CA ARG A 675 5.87 48.55 39.73
C ARG A 675 5.38 47.22 39.16
N LYS A 676 6.16 46.13 39.25
CA LYS A 676 5.87 44.88 38.52
C LYS A 676 4.91 43.91 39.24
N GLU A 677 4.77 43.99 40.56
CA GLU A 677 3.76 43.22 41.31
C GLU A 677 2.67 44.12 41.89
N GLU A 678 1.42 43.64 41.85
CA GLU A 678 0.28 44.26 42.56
C GLU A 678 0.50 44.30 44.09
N GLY A 679 1.32 43.39 44.62
CA GLY A 679 1.79 43.36 46.02
C GLY A 679 3.03 44.22 46.30
N GLY A 680 3.21 45.35 45.59
CA GLY A 680 4.45 46.14 45.36
C GLY A 680 5.29 46.68 46.54
N LYS A 681 5.26 46.04 47.70
CA LYS A 681 6.25 46.13 48.79
C LYS A 681 7.03 44.83 48.96
N GLU A 682 6.36 43.69 48.86
CA GLU A 682 6.96 42.36 49.14
C GLU A 682 7.95 41.96 48.03
N ALA A 683 7.65 42.26 46.76
CA ALA A 683 8.60 42.18 45.64
C ALA A 683 9.93 42.88 45.95
N VAL A 684 9.86 44.10 46.49
CA VAL A 684 11.04 44.90 46.83
C VAL A 684 11.81 44.25 47.98
N TYR A 685 11.13 43.73 49.00
CA TYR A 685 11.82 43.03 50.11
C TYR A 685 12.52 41.75 49.66
N ARG A 686 11.87 40.93 48.81
CA ARG A 686 12.46 39.74 48.20
C ARG A 686 13.65 40.10 47.32
N PHE A 687 13.54 41.13 46.49
CA PHE A 687 14.65 41.65 45.69
C PHE A 687 15.83 42.15 46.54
N LEU A 688 15.57 42.93 47.61
CA LEU A 688 16.63 43.38 48.52
C LEU A 688 17.34 42.20 49.20
N ALA A 689 16.58 41.19 49.63
CA ALA A 689 17.14 39.98 50.23
C ALA A 689 17.98 39.15 49.23
N TRP A 690 17.52 39.00 47.98
CA TRP A 690 18.27 38.34 46.91
C TRP A 690 19.56 39.11 46.53
N SER A 691 19.48 40.44 46.43
CA SER A 691 20.59 41.28 45.93
C SER A 691 21.84 41.29 46.82
N GLN A 692 21.72 40.90 48.10
CA GLN A 692 22.80 41.06 49.08
C GLN A 692 23.99 40.12 48.83
N ASP A 693 23.77 39.06 48.07
CA ASP A 693 24.73 37.99 47.76
C ASP A 693 25.26 38.11 46.31
N ASN A 694 24.89 39.18 45.58
CA ASN A 694 25.26 39.42 44.18
C ASN A 694 26.34 40.53 44.03
N PRO A 695 27.36 40.36 43.15
CA PRO A 695 28.47 41.30 43.01
C PRO A 695 28.07 42.66 42.41
N LEU A 696 27.04 42.75 41.57
CA LEU A 696 26.58 44.02 40.98
C LEU A 696 26.04 45.02 42.02
N PHE A 697 25.76 44.54 43.24
CA PHE A 697 25.19 45.33 44.35
C PHE A 697 26.15 45.50 45.53
N THR A 698 27.24 44.73 45.58
CA THR A 698 28.18 44.68 46.70
C THR A 698 29.61 45.03 46.27
N ILE A 699 30.35 45.71 47.15
CA ILE A 699 31.80 45.90 47.02
C ILE A 699 32.54 44.92 47.95
N SER A 700 31.91 44.54 49.05
CA SER A 700 32.31 43.43 49.92
C SER A 700 31.15 43.05 50.84
N SER A 701 31.29 41.95 51.59
CA SER A 701 30.31 41.46 52.59
C SER A 701 29.92 42.47 53.68
N ARG A 702 30.57 43.64 53.75
CA ARG A 702 30.24 44.75 54.67
C ARG A 702 29.88 46.08 53.98
N LYS A 703 29.95 46.17 52.64
CA LYS A 703 29.69 47.40 51.87
C LYS A 703 28.86 47.12 50.61
N LEU A 704 27.68 47.73 50.52
CA LEU A 704 26.94 47.87 49.26
C LEU A 704 27.58 48.93 48.35
N GLN A 705 27.27 48.86 47.06
CA GLN A 705 27.60 49.90 46.08
C GLN A 705 27.00 51.27 46.50
N PRO A 706 27.71 52.41 46.37
CA PRO A 706 27.26 53.70 46.91
C PRO A 706 25.92 54.18 46.33
N GLY A 707 25.70 53.97 45.03
CA GLY A 707 24.44 54.26 44.36
C GLY A 707 23.31 53.38 44.88
N TYR A 708 23.59 52.09 45.13
CA TYR A 708 22.59 51.18 45.67
C TYR A 708 22.16 51.55 47.08
N ARG A 709 23.12 51.85 47.98
CA ARG A 709 22.82 52.38 49.31
C ARG A 709 21.95 53.64 49.24
N ARG A 710 22.23 54.57 48.32
CA ARG A 710 21.41 55.78 48.10
C ARG A 710 19.98 55.43 47.68
N ALA A 711 19.82 54.51 46.72
CA ALA A 711 18.52 54.10 46.20
C ALA A 711 17.67 53.38 47.26
N ILE A 712 18.26 52.50 48.08
CA ILE A 712 17.58 51.83 49.21
C ILE A 712 17.11 52.87 50.24
N LEU A 713 17.98 53.80 50.67
CA LEU A 713 17.62 54.85 51.62
C LEU A 713 16.48 55.73 51.08
N LYS A 714 16.54 56.10 49.80
CA LYS A 714 15.50 56.84 49.09
C LYS A 714 14.17 56.09 49.07
N TYR A 715 14.16 54.78 48.77
CA TYR A 715 12.95 53.94 48.77
C TYR A 715 12.23 53.98 50.12
N PHE A 716 12.90 53.61 51.22
CA PHE A 716 12.29 53.64 52.56
C PHE A 716 11.94 55.06 53.02
N ALA A 717 12.67 56.09 52.58
CA ALA A 717 12.38 57.48 52.93
C ALA A 717 11.18 58.08 52.16
N SER A 718 10.74 57.49 51.05
CA SER A 718 9.69 58.02 50.16
C SER A 718 8.46 57.11 50.04
N HIS A 719 8.64 55.81 49.88
CA HIS A 719 7.57 54.84 49.56
C HIS A 719 7.17 53.96 50.75
N ASP A 720 8.10 53.59 51.65
CA ASP A 720 7.75 52.80 52.84
C ASP A 720 8.53 53.17 54.12
N ARG A 721 8.08 54.26 54.77
CA ARG A 721 8.60 54.66 56.10
C ARG A 721 8.16 53.72 57.23
N GLU A 722 7.18 52.87 57.00
CA GLU A 722 6.49 52.08 58.03
C GLU A 722 7.04 50.64 58.12
N ALA A 723 7.78 50.16 57.11
CA ALA A 723 8.42 48.85 57.06
C ALA A 723 9.08 48.43 58.39
N PHE A 724 9.91 49.30 58.98
CA PHE A 724 10.63 49.04 60.24
C PHE A 724 9.73 49.00 61.49
N LYS A 725 8.44 49.34 61.37
CA LYS A 725 7.42 49.11 62.41
C LYS A 725 6.82 47.70 62.32
N SER A 726 6.63 47.14 61.13
CA SER A 726 6.10 45.78 60.95
C SER A 726 6.92 44.76 61.74
N ARG A 727 6.26 43.79 62.38
CA ARG A 727 6.91 42.68 63.08
C ARG A 727 7.47 41.65 62.08
N GLU A 728 6.78 41.47 60.96
CA GLU A 728 7.09 40.46 59.94
C GLU A 728 8.30 40.88 59.12
N PHE A 729 8.32 42.10 58.55
CA PHE A 729 9.51 42.63 57.86
C PHE A 729 10.77 42.55 58.74
N ARG A 730 10.64 42.83 60.04
CA ARG A 730 11.74 42.72 61.00
C ARG A 730 12.22 41.28 61.26
N LYS A 731 11.34 40.28 61.15
CA LYS A 731 11.69 38.85 61.33
C LYS A 731 12.19 38.23 60.02
N THR A 732 11.51 38.48 58.91
CA THR A 732 11.69 37.82 57.63
C THR A 732 12.79 38.46 56.77
N TYR A 733 12.96 39.78 56.83
CA TYR A 733 13.87 40.50 55.93
C TYR A 733 14.98 41.29 56.64
N MET A 734 14.71 41.90 57.80
CA MET A 734 15.74 42.69 58.52
C MET A 734 16.71 41.81 59.32
N ALA A 735 16.23 40.72 59.92
CA ALA A 735 17.05 39.84 60.77
C ALA A 735 17.99 38.89 60.01
N PRO A 736 17.59 38.21 58.90
CA PRO A 736 18.48 37.34 58.14
C PRO A 736 19.35 38.09 57.11
N ALA A 737 19.21 39.42 56.98
CA ALA A 737 20.02 40.20 56.06
C ALA A 737 21.53 40.13 56.38
N GLY A 738 22.36 40.17 55.34
CA GLY A 738 23.82 40.21 55.46
C GLY A 738 24.34 41.55 56.03
N PRO A 739 25.61 41.60 56.52
CA PRO A 739 26.13 42.75 57.26
C PRO A 739 26.09 44.07 56.47
N ALA A 740 26.32 44.03 55.16
CA ALA A 740 26.23 45.18 54.27
C ALA A 740 24.81 45.79 54.25
N LEU A 741 23.78 44.94 54.15
CA LEU A 741 22.38 45.37 54.08
C LEU A 741 21.82 45.76 55.45
N GLN A 742 22.20 45.05 56.53
CA GLN A 742 21.84 45.44 57.91
C GLN A 742 22.31 46.85 58.27
N ASN A 743 23.51 47.27 57.83
CA ASN A 743 24.01 48.63 58.04
C ASN A 743 23.07 49.67 57.40
N VAL A 744 22.61 49.43 56.17
CA VAL A 744 21.71 50.35 55.44
C VAL A 744 20.29 50.31 56.01
N TYR A 745 19.78 49.16 56.45
CA TYR A 745 18.52 49.07 57.20
C TYR A 745 18.60 49.81 58.55
N GLY A 746 19.72 49.74 59.26
CA GLY A 746 19.96 50.49 60.49
C GLY A 746 19.98 52.01 60.26
N GLU A 747 20.55 52.45 59.15
CA GLU A 747 20.55 53.85 58.72
C GLU A 747 19.15 54.31 58.28
N ALA A 748 18.46 53.55 57.42
CA ALA A 748 17.10 53.83 56.98
C ALA A 748 16.13 53.95 58.16
N ARG A 749 16.19 53.01 59.12
CA ARG A 749 15.43 53.06 60.37
C ARG A 749 15.79 54.27 61.24
N GLY A 750 17.05 54.70 61.22
CA GLY A 750 17.51 55.92 61.89
C GLY A 750 16.98 57.20 61.24
N GLN A 751 16.86 57.23 59.92
CA GLN A 751 16.30 58.35 59.16
C GLN A 751 14.76 58.41 59.29
N ALA A 752 14.06 57.27 59.17
CA ALA A 752 12.61 57.15 59.28
C ALA A 752 12.07 57.34 60.72
N ALA A 753 12.92 57.24 61.76
CA ALA A 753 12.51 57.49 63.14
C ALA A 753 11.98 58.92 63.37
N SER A 754 10.87 59.02 64.12
CA SER A 754 10.20 60.30 64.43
C SER A 754 11.10 61.25 65.25
N PRO A 755 10.85 62.59 65.23
CA PRO A 755 11.75 63.57 65.85
C PRO A 755 12.03 63.32 67.33
N LEU A 756 11.04 62.88 68.11
CA LEU A 756 11.18 62.56 69.54
C LEU A 756 12.17 61.41 69.80
N ALA A 757 12.23 60.40 68.93
CA ALA A 757 13.17 59.29 69.07
C ALA A 757 14.63 59.73 68.85
N LYS A 758 14.86 60.73 68.00
CA LYS A 758 16.19 61.33 67.75
C LYS A 758 16.70 62.16 68.94
N TRP A 759 15.79 62.74 69.74
CA TRP A 759 16.14 63.48 70.95
C TRP A 759 16.61 62.57 72.09
N VAL A 760 15.85 61.50 72.40
CA VAL A 760 16.14 60.58 73.53
C VAL A 760 17.51 59.89 73.38
N ARG A 761 17.94 59.56 72.16
CA ARG A 761 19.24 58.90 71.92
C ARG A 761 20.45 59.79 72.26
N ARG A 762 20.29 61.13 72.26
CA ARG A 762 21.42 62.08 72.39
C ARG A 762 21.79 62.46 73.83
N ARG A 763 21.00 62.08 74.85
CA ARG A 763 21.19 62.53 76.25
C ARG A 763 21.48 61.41 77.27
N ARG A 764 21.54 60.14 76.85
CA ARG A 764 21.70 58.98 77.75
C ARG A 764 23.03 58.92 78.51
N PHE A 765 24.08 59.60 78.03
CA PHE A 765 25.41 59.57 78.67
C PHE A 765 25.47 60.30 80.02
N GLN A 766 24.62 61.31 80.24
CA GLN A 766 24.62 62.10 81.49
C GLN A 766 23.83 61.47 82.65
N LEU A 767 23.00 60.45 82.39
CA LEU A 767 22.18 59.78 83.41
C LEU A 767 22.82 58.52 84.01
N MET A 768 23.92 58.01 83.43
CA MET A 768 24.61 56.82 83.92
C MET A 768 25.33 57.03 85.27
N ILE A 769 25.71 58.26 85.61
CA ILE A 769 26.60 58.55 86.75
C ILE A 769 25.87 58.47 88.11
N PHE A 770 24.55 58.70 88.17
CA PHE A 770 23.77 58.66 89.41
C PHE A 770 23.14 57.30 89.75
N GLY A 771 23.21 56.30 88.86
CA GLY A 771 22.53 55.01 89.06
C GLY A 771 23.27 53.98 89.92
N ALA A 772 24.59 54.14 90.11
CA ALA A 772 25.45 53.10 90.65
C ALA A 772 25.22 52.76 92.14
N ALA A 773 24.66 53.69 92.93
CA ALA A 773 24.50 53.51 94.38
C ALA A 773 23.34 52.58 94.80
N VAL A 774 22.36 52.34 93.93
CA VAL A 774 21.12 51.61 94.30
C VAL A 774 21.24 50.10 94.06
N ILE A 775 22.06 49.67 93.10
CA ILE A 775 22.17 48.25 92.70
C ILE A 775 22.80 47.39 93.80
N VAL A 776 23.72 47.94 94.60
CA VAL A 776 24.36 47.25 95.73
C VAL A 776 23.37 46.85 96.82
N LEU A 777 22.28 47.62 97.02
CA LEU A 777 21.27 47.34 98.04
C LEU A 777 20.27 46.24 97.65
N LEU A 778 20.07 45.95 96.35
CA LEU A 778 19.11 44.94 95.91
C LEU A 778 19.69 43.51 95.93
N VAL A 779 21.00 43.34 95.79
CA VAL A 779 21.67 42.03 95.86
C VAL A 779 21.55 41.40 97.25
N ALA A 780 21.48 42.21 98.31
CA ALA A 780 21.30 41.74 99.69
C ALA A 780 19.86 41.23 100.00
N GLY A 781 18.86 41.60 99.19
CA GLY A 781 17.45 41.29 99.48
C GLY A 781 16.93 39.95 98.95
N ALA A 782 17.49 39.45 97.83
CA ALA A 782 16.97 38.27 97.15
C ALA A 782 17.48 36.92 97.70
N LEU A 783 18.59 36.92 98.45
CA LEU A 783 19.26 35.72 98.97
C LEU A 783 18.61 35.11 100.22
N ALA A 784 17.54 35.72 100.75
CA ALA A 784 16.91 35.34 102.02
C ALA A 784 15.52 34.68 101.89
N ALA A 785 15.00 34.44 100.67
CA ALA A 785 13.61 34.02 100.47
C ALA A 785 13.43 32.87 99.47
N ARG A 786 13.35 31.63 100.02
CA ARG A 786 12.82 30.39 99.41
C ARG A 786 13.68 29.75 98.30
N LEU A 787 14.25 28.55 98.45
CA LEU A 787 14.42 27.68 99.63
C LEU A 787 13.13 27.27 100.39
N LEU A 788 12.11 26.79 99.67
CA LEU A 788 10.88 26.23 100.27
C LEU A 788 10.16 25.30 99.27
N LYS A 789 10.38 23.99 99.42
CA LYS A 789 10.05 22.89 98.46
C LYS A 789 10.87 22.98 97.15
N GLY A 790 11.41 21.91 96.54
CA GLY A 790 11.27 20.46 96.74
C GLY A 790 10.26 19.85 95.75
N GLY A 791 10.50 18.74 95.05
CA GLY A 791 11.67 17.83 95.02
C GLY A 791 11.22 16.38 94.82
N GLY A 792 11.87 15.62 93.93
CA GLY A 792 11.53 14.23 93.59
C GLY A 792 11.42 13.99 92.07
N ASP A 793 11.86 12.81 91.63
CA ASP A 793 12.10 12.46 90.21
C ASP A 793 10.95 11.66 89.55
N GLU A 794 11.24 11.21 88.32
CA GLU A 794 10.41 10.54 87.31
C GLU A 794 9.34 9.53 87.78
N ALA A 795 8.14 9.65 87.20
CA ALA A 795 7.26 8.52 86.90
C ALA A 795 6.36 8.82 85.69
N THR A 796 6.32 7.90 84.72
CA THR A 796 5.24 7.73 83.73
C THR A 796 4.07 6.96 84.40
N PRO A 797 2.78 7.00 83.94
CA PRO A 797 2.38 6.90 82.51
C PRO A 797 1.02 7.54 82.06
N ALA A 798 0.76 7.43 80.73
CA ALA A 798 -0.52 7.13 80.04
C ALA A 798 -1.79 8.04 80.12
N ALA A 799 -2.60 7.88 79.04
CA ALA A 799 -4.06 8.11 78.91
C ALA A 799 -4.62 9.52 78.58
N SER A 800 -4.60 9.83 77.26
CA SER A 800 -5.69 10.32 76.38
C SER A 800 -6.94 11.03 76.94
N PRO A 801 -7.49 11.98 76.16
CA PRO A 801 -8.69 11.60 75.38
C PRO A 801 -8.67 11.97 73.89
N GLN A 802 -9.47 11.25 73.10
CA GLN A 802 -9.82 11.55 71.71
C GLN A 802 -11.07 12.48 71.69
N PRO A 803 -11.31 13.26 70.61
CA PRO A 803 -12.14 12.69 69.53
C PRO A 803 -11.79 13.10 68.09
N SER A 804 -12.16 12.21 67.17
CA SER A 804 -12.63 12.42 65.78
C SER A 804 -11.79 13.20 64.74
N PRO A 805 -11.42 12.55 63.61
CA PRO A 805 -11.06 13.25 62.37
C PRO A 805 -12.31 13.67 61.57
N THR A 806 -12.13 14.44 60.50
CA THR A 806 -13.13 14.61 59.44
C THR A 806 -12.44 14.49 58.08
N GLN A 807 -13.00 13.66 57.20
CA GLN A 807 -12.43 13.36 55.88
C GLN A 807 -12.87 14.38 54.82
N SER A 808 -11.97 14.72 53.90
CA SER A 808 -12.26 15.13 52.52
C SER A 808 -10.94 15.20 51.75
N ALA A 809 -10.81 14.72 50.52
CA ALA A 809 -11.56 13.66 49.85
C ALA A 809 -10.61 13.02 48.82
N ALA A 810 -10.51 11.69 48.77
CA ALA A 810 -9.60 11.04 47.82
C ALA A 810 -10.23 11.00 46.42
N GLY A 811 -9.84 11.92 45.55
CA GLY A 811 -10.05 11.76 44.10
C GLY A 811 -9.18 10.62 43.58
N ALA A 812 -9.75 9.74 42.76
CA ALA A 812 -8.97 8.69 42.09
C ALA A 812 -8.02 9.34 41.07
N GLY A 813 -6.71 9.15 41.27
CA GLY A 813 -5.70 9.61 40.32
C GLY A 813 -5.66 8.67 39.11
N TYR A 814 -6.15 9.14 37.97
CA TYR A 814 -5.94 8.48 36.68
C TYR A 814 -4.50 8.66 36.21
N LEU A 815 -3.98 7.71 35.42
CA LEU A 815 -2.76 7.93 34.64
C LEU A 815 -3.06 8.92 33.51
N GLU A 816 -2.07 9.75 33.17
CA GLU A 816 -2.20 10.80 32.15
C GLU A 816 -2.59 10.22 30.78
N ALA A 817 -1.92 9.12 30.40
CA ALA A 817 -2.35 8.18 29.38
C ALA A 817 -2.06 6.73 29.83
N ALA A 818 -2.87 5.76 29.41
CA ALA A 818 -2.66 4.33 29.65
C ALA A 818 -3.20 3.48 28.49
N ALA A 819 -2.52 2.38 28.15
CA ALA A 819 -2.92 1.48 27.06
C ALA A 819 -3.36 0.11 27.61
N TYR A 820 -4.48 -0.40 27.11
CA TYR A 820 -5.09 -1.67 27.54
C TYR A 820 -5.35 -2.62 26.36
N LEU A 821 -5.21 -3.92 26.60
CA LEU A 821 -5.61 -4.98 25.68
C LEU A 821 -7.11 -5.26 25.80
N GLU A 822 -7.88 -5.15 24.71
CA GLU A 822 -9.31 -5.46 24.72
C GLU A 822 -9.56 -6.97 24.71
N ARG A 823 -10.09 -7.51 25.83
CA ARG A 823 -10.33 -8.95 26.00
C ARG A 823 -11.69 -9.39 25.41
N GLY A 824 -11.81 -9.36 24.09
CA GLY A 824 -13.00 -9.83 23.38
C GLY A 824 -12.98 -9.60 21.86
N GLY A 825 -12.27 -8.58 21.39
CA GLY A 825 -11.93 -8.40 19.97
C GLY A 825 -10.84 -9.38 19.51
N GLY A 826 -10.81 -9.65 18.20
CA GLY A 826 -9.88 -10.62 17.59
C GLY A 826 -8.43 -10.14 17.48
N GLY A 827 -7.73 -9.99 18.61
CA GLY A 827 -6.27 -9.79 18.70
C GLY A 827 -5.72 -8.42 18.27
N GLY A 828 -6.36 -7.74 17.33
CA GLY A 828 -5.87 -6.49 16.73
C GLY A 828 -6.46 -5.20 17.27
N SER A 829 -6.97 -5.14 18.51
CA SER A 829 -7.51 -3.89 19.07
C SER A 829 -6.91 -3.50 20.42
N LEU A 830 -6.57 -2.21 20.52
CA LEU A 830 -5.98 -1.52 21.65
C LEU A 830 -6.94 -0.44 22.16
N LEU A 831 -6.95 -0.20 23.47
CA LEU A 831 -7.73 0.86 24.09
C LEU A 831 -6.79 1.81 24.84
N PHE A 832 -6.68 3.04 24.36
CA PHE A 832 -5.93 4.11 25.04
C PHE A 832 -6.89 4.94 25.88
N ALA A 833 -6.57 5.19 27.15
CA ALA A 833 -7.39 5.99 28.06
C ALA A 833 -6.59 7.18 28.58
N PHE A 834 -7.20 8.37 28.58
CA PHE A 834 -6.56 9.65 28.84
C PHE A 834 -7.22 10.41 29.99
N ALA A 835 -6.40 11.02 30.86
CA ALA A 835 -6.90 11.83 31.97
C ALA A 835 -7.61 13.11 31.50
N SER A 836 -7.15 13.73 30.39
CA SER A 836 -7.77 14.92 29.79
C SER A 836 -8.63 14.57 28.57
N PRO A 837 -9.73 15.30 28.33
CA PRO A 837 -10.58 15.11 27.14
C PRO A 837 -9.93 15.64 25.86
N ASP A 838 -8.93 16.52 25.97
CA ASP A 838 -8.31 17.19 24.84
C ASP A 838 -7.17 16.35 24.24
N ALA A 839 -6.30 15.74 25.07
CA ALA A 839 -5.33 14.73 24.61
C ALA A 839 -6.03 13.54 23.92
N CYS A 840 -7.20 13.13 24.43
CA CYS A 840 -8.06 12.11 23.82
C CYS A 840 -8.55 12.49 22.40
N ARG A 841 -8.67 13.79 22.09
CA ARG A 841 -9.09 14.30 20.76
C ARG A 841 -7.91 14.54 19.83
N GLU A 842 -6.74 14.85 20.37
CA GLU A 842 -5.53 15.14 19.60
C GLU A 842 -4.78 13.85 19.21
N PHE A 843 -4.86 12.78 20.01
CA PHE A 843 -4.24 11.48 19.76
C PHE A 843 -4.81 10.76 18.54
N ASN A 844 -4.08 10.72 17.41
CA ASN A 844 -4.55 10.18 16.13
C ASN A 844 -3.47 9.38 15.37
N PRO A 845 -2.87 8.34 16.00
CA PRO A 845 -1.76 7.59 15.43
C PRO A 845 -2.12 6.90 14.10
N ALA A 846 -1.30 7.12 13.08
CA ALA A 846 -1.37 6.38 11.82
C ALA A 846 -0.74 4.97 11.92
N GLU A 847 0.26 4.81 12.77
CA GLU A 847 1.00 3.56 13.02
C GLU A 847 1.33 3.43 14.51
N ILE A 848 1.44 2.19 14.98
CA ILE A 848 1.74 1.83 16.37
C ILE A 848 2.92 0.87 16.39
N GLU A 849 3.99 1.21 17.12
CA GLU A 849 5.10 0.29 17.39
C GLU A 849 4.79 -0.58 18.62
N VAL A 850 5.15 -1.86 18.59
CA VAL A 850 5.05 -2.76 19.76
C VAL A 850 6.35 -3.53 19.93
N ASP A 851 7.01 -3.37 21.09
CA ASP A 851 8.10 -4.22 21.55
C ASP A 851 7.56 -5.18 22.62
N ALA A 852 7.55 -6.47 22.32
CA ALA A 852 7.08 -7.54 23.22
C ALA A 852 8.11 -7.90 24.32
N GLY A 853 9.11 -7.05 24.57
CA GLY A 853 10.24 -7.30 25.48
C GLY A 853 11.41 -8.01 24.80
N THR A 854 11.46 -8.01 23.47
CA THR A 854 12.51 -8.65 22.65
C THR A 854 13.60 -7.68 22.22
N GLY A 855 13.36 -6.36 22.31
CA GLY A 855 14.29 -5.34 21.83
C GLY A 855 14.22 -5.11 20.32
N GLN A 856 13.19 -5.67 19.65
CA GLN A 856 12.83 -5.37 18.27
C GLN A 856 11.36 -4.97 18.25
N ALA A 857 11.10 -3.68 18.05
CA ALA A 857 9.74 -3.17 17.90
C ALA A 857 9.19 -3.53 16.51
N GLU A 858 8.01 -4.12 16.47
CA GLU A 858 7.24 -4.39 15.24
C GLU A 858 6.23 -3.25 15.01
N VAL A 859 6.11 -2.78 13.77
CA VAL A 859 5.26 -1.62 13.42
C VAL A 859 3.96 -2.09 12.78
N TYR A 860 2.84 -1.62 13.34
CA TYR A 860 1.48 -2.00 12.95
C TYR A 860 0.71 -0.78 12.45
N LYS A 861 0.16 -0.84 11.23
CA LYS A 861 -0.69 0.23 10.69
C LYS A 861 -2.06 0.24 11.36
N VAL A 862 -2.59 1.42 11.63
CA VAL A 862 -3.94 1.60 12.14
C VAL A 862 -4.94 1.52 10.99
N ASP A 863 -6.01 0.74 11.20
CA ASP A 863 -7.16 0.58 10.31
C ASP A 863 -8.24 1.61 10.63
N SER A 864 -8.56 1.77 11.92
CA SER A 864 -9.64 2.64 12.38
C SER A 864 -9.44 3.10 13.82
N LEU A 865 -9.86 4.33 14.11
CA LEU A 865 -9.91 4.92 15.46
C LEU A 865 -11.36 5.29 15.83
N VAL A 866 -11.71 5.14 17.10
CA VAL A 866 -12.99 5.59 17.67
C VAL A 866 -12.72 6.32 18.98
N HIS A 867 -13.06 7.61 19.02
CA HIS A 867 -12.86 8.51 20.16
C HIS A 867 -14.14 8.64 20.99
N ASP A 868 -14.05 8.37 22.30
CA ASP A 868 -15.08 8.64 23.31
C ASP A 868 -14.50 9.61 24.36
N CYS A 869 -14.47 10.89 24.00
CA CYS A 869 -13.81 11.97 24.75
C CYS A 869 -14.85 12.98 25.23
N GLY A 870 -15.48 12.68 26.36
CA GLY A 870 -16.78 13.21 26.77
C GLY A 870 -16.95 14.74 26.85
N LEU A 871 -18.22 15.17 26.84
CA LEU A 871 -18.63 16.57 26.95
C LEU A 871 -19.72 16.75 28.05
N PRO A 872 -19.56 17.70 28.99
CA PRO A 872 -20.67 18.20 29.78
C PRO A 872 -21.54 19.13 28.92
N GLY A 873 -22.79 18.74 28.67
CA GLY A 873 -23.64 19.39 27.68
C GLY A 873 -24.31 20.70 28.11
N SER A 874 -24.75 21.47 27.10
CA SER A 874 -25.88 22.41 27.21
C SER A 874 -26.83 22.16 26.03
N ALA A 875 -28.13 22.36 26.23
CA ALA A 875 -29.16 21.68 25.43
C ALA A 875 -30.04 22.61 24.57
N SER A 876 -30.78 21.98 23.64
CA SER A 876 -31.96 22.46 22.87
C SER A 876 -31.71 22.81 21.40
N PRO A 877 -32.74 22.79 20.51
CA PRO A 877 -34.10 22.25 20.67
C PRO A 877 -34.48 21.20 19.62
N SER A 878 -35.71 20.68 19.70
CA SER A 878 -36.34 19.81 18.70
C SER A 878 -37.12 20.59 17.61
N ASN A 879 -37.50 19.87 16.55
CA ASN A 879 -38.18 20.34 15.33
C ASN A 879 -39.31 21.37 15.52
N ALA A 880 -39.36 22.43 14.67
CA ALA A 880 -40.48 22.69 13.73
C ALA A 880 -40.33 23.97 12.88
N GLY A 881 -40.68 23.88 11.59
CA GLY A 881 -41.50 24.90 10.90
C GLY A 881 -40.88 26.18 10.30
N GLY A 882 -40.86 26.26 8.96
CA GLY A 882 -41.69 27.27 8.29
C GLY A 882 -41.10 28.61 7.79
N ALA A 883 -40.65 28.61 6.53
CA ALA A 883 -41.01 29.58 5.47
C ALA A 883 -40.43 31.02 5.38
N ALA A 884 -40.16 31.38 4.12
CA ALA A 884 -40.39 32.67 3.43
C ALA A 884 -39.33 33.82 3.44
N GLY A 885 -38.65 33.96 2.29
CA GLY A 885 -38.25 35.25 1.69
C GLY A 885 -36.86 35.81 2.06
N SER A 886 -36.28 36.73 1.28
CA SER A 886 -36.53 37.13 -0.12
C SER A 886 -35.38 38.02 -0.64
N ALA A 887 -35.17 38.05 -1.97
CA ALA A 887 -34.15 38.82 -2.71
C ALA A 887 -32.67 38.49 -2.37
N GLY A 888 -31.71 38.55 -3.29
CA GLY A 888 -31.74 39.02 -4.69
C GLY A 888 -30.79 40.22 -4.89
N ALA A 889 -30.07 40.39 -6.01
CA ALA A 889 -30.06 39.64 -7.27
C ALA A 889 -28.62 39.61 -7.85
N ALA A 890 -28.19 38.53 -8.53
CA ALA A 890 -28.07 38.39 -10.00
C ALA A 890 -26.98 39.27 -10.69
N GLY A 891 -26.28 38.79 -11.74
CA GLY A 891 -26.25 37.43 -12.31
C GLY A 891 -26.00 37.37 -13.83
N SER A 892 -26.20 36.17 -14.40
CA SER A 892 -26.23 35.81 -15.85
C SER A 892 -24.89 35.82 -16.62
N GLY A 893 -24.66 34.92 -17.60
CA GLY A 893 -25.43 33.75 -18.08
C GLY A 893 -24.48 32.76 -18.83
N ALA A 894 -24.67 31.44 -18.81
CA ALA A 894 -25.73 30.63 -19.45
C ALA A 894 -25.59 30.57 -20.99
N ALA A 895 -25.70 29.44 -21.71
CA ALA A 895 -25.77 27.99 -21.37
C ALA A 895 -25.10 27.20 -22.54
N ALA A 896 -25.34 25.93 -22.95
CA ALA A 896 -26.26 24.81 -22.65
C ALA A 896 -25.70 23.54 -23.39
N SER A 897 -26.18 22.28 -23.31
CA SER A 897 -27.10 21.55 -22.41
C SER A 897 -27.14 20.04 -22.78
N GLY A 898 -27.20 19.12 -21.80
CA GLY A 898 -27.48 17.68 -21.98
C GLY A 898 -26.25 16.75 -21.99
N GLY A 899 -26.33 15.48 -21.57
CA GLY A 899 -27.44 14.78 -20.89
C GLY A 899 -27.28 13.25 -20.93
N GLY A 900 -27.47 12.55 -19.81
CA GLY A 900 -27.37 11.07 -19.75
C GLY A 900 -27.44 10.49 -18.34
N THR A 901 -28.22 9.41 -18.15
CA THR A 901 -28.59 8.82 -16.86
C THR A 901 -27.73 7.62 -16.44
N ALA A 902 -27.20 7.63 -15.22
CA ALA A 902 -26.90 6.46 -14.35
C ALA A 902 -26.58 6.96 -12.93
N GLY A 903 -26.69 6.20 -11.84
CA GLY A 903 -27.24 4.86 -11.63
C GLY A 903 -27.25 4.56 -10.12
N ASN A 904 -28.29 3.89 -9.59
CA ASN A 904 -28.47 3.75 -8.14
C ASN A 904 -27.68 2.55 -7.59
N ALA A 905 -26.81 2.77 -6.59
CA ALA A 905 -25.97 1.74 -5.97
C ALA A 905 -26.40 1.48 -4.51
N GLY A 906 -27.18 0.41 -4.31
CA GLY A 906 -27.56 -0.08 -2.98
C GLY A 906 -26.60 -1.15 -2.46
N SER A 907 -26.30 -1.11 -1.16
CA SER A 907 -25.42 -2.06 -0.48
C SER A 907 -26.05 -3.46 -0.33
N GLY A 908 -25.26 -4.51 -0.53
CA GLY A 908 -25.59 -5.88 -0.16
C GLY A 908 -24.33 -6.64 0.28
N GLN A 909 -24.33 -7.19 1.50
CA GLN A 909 -23.18 -7.90 2.06
C GLN A 909 -23.08 -9.33 1.48
N GLY A 910 -21.86 -9.78 1.19
CA GLY A 910 -21.54 -11.16 0.82
C GLY A 910 -20.25 -11.57 1.53
N GLN A 911 -20.37 -12.48 2.50
CA GLN A 911 -19.28 -12.85 3.40
C GLN A 911 -18.32 -13.84 2.73
N ALA A 912 -17.02 -13.62 2.86
CA ALA A 912 -15.99 -14.53 2.37
C ALA A 912 -15.66 -15.58 3.44
N ASP A 913 -15.60 -16.85 3.04
CA ASP A 913 -15.09 -17.95 3.85
C ASP A 913 -13.93 -18.64 3.13
N THR A 914 -12.82 -18.82 3.83
CA THR A 914 -11.60 -19.45 3.29
C THR A 914 -11.66 -20.96 3.45
N VAL A 915 -11.41 -21.70 2.37
CA VAL A 915 -11.08 -23.14 2.44
C VAL A 915 -9.79 -23.40 1.68
N SER A 916 -8.76 -23.83 2.40
CA SER A 916 -7.47 -24.22 1.83
C SER A 916 -7.58 -25.51 1.01
N ALA A 917 -6.74 -25.65 -0.01
CA ALA A 917 -6.54 -26.94 -0.67
C ALA A 917 -5.66 -27.86 0.17
N ASP A 918 -6.01 -29.15 0.23
CA ASP A 918 -5.05 -30.24 0.40
C ASP A 918 -5.57 -31.53 -0.28
N GLU A 919 -4.70 -32.51 -0.50
CA GLU A 919 -4.96 -33.69 -1.32
C GLU A 919 -5.96 -34.69 -0.69
N SER A 920 -6.72 -35.39 -1.54
CA SER A 920 -7.34 -36.68 -1.17
C SER A 920 -7.55 -37.58 -2.38
N LYS A 921 -6.82 -38.71 -2.41
CA LYS A 921 -6.95 -39.77 -3.40
C LYS A 921 -8.18 -40.63 -3.10
N ALA A 922 -8.95 -41.00 -4.13
CA ALA A 922 -9.98 -42.01 -4.04
C ALA A 922 -9.53 -43.29 -4.76
N ALA A 923 -9.40 -44.42 -4.04
CA ALA A 923 -9.53 -45.78 -4.59
C ALA A 923 -9.48 -46.86 -3.48
N GLY A 924 -10.65 -47.36 -3.10
CA GLY A 924 -10.88 -48.63 -2.41
C GLY A 924 -12.38 -48.94 -2.49
N ASP A 925 -12.87 -50.15 -2.74
CA ASP A 925 -12.18 -51.44 -2.90
C ASP A 925 -12.74 -52.20 -4.14
N SER A 926 -12.60 -53.52 -4.16
CA SER A 926 -12.56 -54.38 -5.33
C SER A 926 -13.77 -55.35 -5.45
N LEU A 927 -13.71 -56.27 -6.42
CA LEU A 927 -14.83 -57.08 -6.91
C LEU A 927 -15.06 -58.38 -6.10
N SER A 928 -16.29 -58.90 -6.17
CA SER A 928 -16.75 -60.33 -6.08
C SER A 928 -17.80 -60.60 -4.99
N ALA A 929 -18.78 -61.51 -5.15
CA ALA A 929 -19.32 -62.18 -6.34
C ALA A 929 -20.63 -62.94 -6.04
N SER A 930 -21.29 -63.43 -7.10
CA SER A 930 -22.19 -64.61 -7.16
C SER A 930 -23.68 -64.50 -6.76
N ALA A 931 -24.45 -65.44 -7.35
CA ALA A 931 -25.83 -65.89 -7.05
C ALA A 931 -27.01 -64.89 -7.14
N GLY A 932 -27.94 -65.19 -8.07
CA GLY A 932 -29.38 -64.97 -7.89
C GLY A 932 -30.10 -66.34 -7.77
N PRO A 933 -31.42 -66.47 -8.03
CA PRO A 933 -32.43 -65.44 -8.36
C PRO A 933 -33.70 -65.52 -7.47
N SER A 934 -34.65 -64.57 -7.61
CA SER A 934 -36.13 -64.79 -7.71
C SER A 934 -37.03 -63.64 -7.20
N ALA A 935 -38.26 -63.61 -7.74
CA ALA A 935 -39.54 -63.21 -7.12
C ALA A 935 -39.72 -61.81 -6.47
N ALA A 936 -40.33 -60.90 -7.26
CA ALA A 936 -41.69 -60.33 -7.09
C ALA A 936 -42.22 -59.80 -5.72
N THR A 937 -43.04 -58.73 -5.81
CA THR A 937 -43.88 -58.08 -4.75
C THR A 937 -43.08 -57.48 -3.57
N GLY A 938 -43.31 -56.26 -3.05
CA GLY A 938 -44.53 -55.46 -2.93
C GLY A 938 -45.17 -55.70 -1.55
N GLY A 939 -45.38 -54.74 -0.65
CA GLY A 939 -45.08 -53.29 -0.61
C GLY A 939 -45.73 -52.66 0.65
N THR A 940 -45.81 -51.32 0.72
CA THR A 940 -46.79 -50.52 1.53
C THR A 940 -46.75 -50.47 3.08
N VAL A 941 -46.59 -49.23 3.60
CA VAL A 941 -47.05 -48.59 4.88
C VAL A 941 -46.50 -49.04 6.28
N PRO A 942 -46.57 -48.16 7.35
CA PRO A 942 -45.53 -48.10 8.40
C PRO A 942 -46.08 -47.97 9.87
N ALA A 943 -45.31 -47.30 10.75
CA ALA A 943 -45.58 -46.93 12.15
C ALA A 943 -45.44 -48.09 13.18
N SER A 944 -45.22 -47.88 14.49
CA SER A 944 -45.25 -46.68 15.35
C SER A 944 -44.15 -46.70 16.45
N SER A 945 -43.92 -45.59 17.16
CA SER A 945 -43.12 -45.51 18.42
C SER A 945 -43.81 -46.24 19.60
N PRO A 946 -43.15 -46.55 20.75
CA PRO A 946 -42.89 -45.51 21.79
C PRO A 946 -41.70 -45.71 22.80
N SER A 947 -40.96 -44.61 23.05
CA SER A 947 -40.47 -44.16 24.39
C SER A 947 -39.41 -45.04 25.16
N PRO A 948 -39.12 -44.86 26.48
CA PRO A 948 -37.75 -44.57 26.99
C PRO A 948 -37.28 -45.65 28.05
N PRO A 949 -36.35 -45.45 29.04
CA PRO A 949 -35.45 -44.32 29.41
C PRO A 949 -33.99 -44.76 29.80
N GLY A 950 -33.17 -43.87 30.40
CA GLY A 950 -32.14 -44.28 31.38
C GLY A 950 -30.76 -43.57 31.38
N GLU A 951 -30.42 -42.92 32.50
CA GLU A 951 -29.04 -42.70 33.02
C GLU A 951 -28.56 -43.98 33.79
N PRO A 952 -27.36 -44.11 34.46
CA PRO A 952 -26.38 -43.07 34.87
C PRO A 952 -24.86 -43.41 35.00
N ALA A 953 -24.06 -42.33 35.15
CA ALA A 953 -22.95 -42.08 36.12
C ALA A 953 -21.63 -42.92 36.28
N ALA A 954 -20.63 -42.20 36.84
CA ALA A 954 -19.40 -42.60 37.57
C ALA A 954 -18.13 -43.01 36.78
N GLY A 955 -16.91 -42.58 37.17
CA GLY A 955 -16.52 -41.57 38.19
C GLY A 955 -15.03 -41.57 38.62
N SER A 956 -14.64 -40.60 39.47
CA SER A 956 -13.38 -40.49 40.28
C SER A 956 -12.02 -40.20 39.60
N SER A 957 -11.00 -39.57 40.24
CA SER A 957 -10.91 -38.63 41.40
C SER A 957 -9.44 -38.27 41.80
N ILE A 958 -9.22 -37.08 42.41
CA ILE A 958 -8.16 -36.76 43.45
C ILE A 958 -6.68 -36.74 42.97
N ALA A 959 -5.74 -35.88 43.43
CA ALA A 959 -5.66 -34.55 44.10
C ALA A 959 -4.17 -34.05 43.98
N ASP A 960 -3.52 -33.10 44.68
CA ASP A 960 -3.82 -32.19 45.82
C ASP A 960 -2.81 -30.97 45.83
N SER A 961 -2.72 -30.17 46.91
CA SER A 961 -1.81 -28.99 47.08
C SER A 961 -0.80 -29.15 48.26
N PRO A 962 0.25 -28.29 48.42
CA PRO A 962 0.11 -27.02 49.17
C PRO A 962 1.09 -25.86 48.77
N ALA A 963 0.98 -24.69 49.44
CA ALA A 963 1.83 -23.51 49.28
C ALA A 963 2.79 -23.27 50.48
N PRO A 964 3.79 -22.38 50.35
CA PRO A 964 3.70 -21.01 50.92
C PRO A 964 4.15 -19.92 49.90
N GLY A 965 4.22 -18.61 50.19
CA GLY A 965 4.09 -17.84 51.45
C GLY A 965 3.75 -16.35 51.17
N SER A 966 4.32 -15.37 51.91
CA SER A 966 4.02 -13.93 51.68
C SER A 966 5.08 -12.93 52.14
N SER A 967 5.11 -11.76 51.47
CA SER A 967 5.36 -10.41 52.02
C SER A 967 4.60 -9.40 51.15
N GLY A 968 4.21 -8.22 51.69
CA GLY A 968 3.12 -7.41 51.12
C GLY A 968 3.46 -5.96 50.74
N GLY A 969 2.55 -5.34 49.98
CA GLY A 969 2.52 -3.93 49.59
C GLY A 969 1.07 -3.47 49.33
N SER A 970 0.78 -2.18 49.53
CA SER A 970 -0.59 -1.66 49.61
C SER A 970 -1.24 -1.31 48.27
N GLY A 971 -2.50 -1.71 48.10
CA GLY A 971 -3.26 -1.57 46.86
C GLY A 971 -3.59 -0.16 46.39
N GLY A 972 -3.94 -0.10 45.10
CA GLY A 972 -4.61 1.01 44.43
C GLY A 972 -5.38 0.45 43.23
N SER A 973 -6.71 0.45 43.31
CA SER A 973 -7.56 -0.01 42.19
C SER A 973 -7.67 1.11 41.15
N SER A 974 -6.85 1.04 40.09
CA SER A 974 -6.94 1.99 38.98
C SER A 974 -8.25 1.81 38.23
N ALA A 975 -9.14 2.80 38.31
CA ALA A 975 -10.28 2.90 37.40
C ALA A 975 -9.76 3.40 36.05
N VAL A 976 -10.32 2.90 34.93
CA VAL A 976 -9.98 3.40 33.60
C VAL A 976 -10.45 4.86 33.49
N ALA A 977 -9.64 5.71 32.84
CA ALA A 977 -9.98 7.12 32.65
C ALA A 977 -11.26 7.28 31.78
N PRO A 978 -12.05 8.36 31.98
CA PRO A 978 -13.35 8.52 31.32
C PRO A 978 -13.27 8.97 29.86
N ASN A 979 -12.08 9.32 29.36
CA ASN A 979 -11.85 9.68 27.95
C ASN A 979 -11.03 8.55 27.32
N GLN A 980 -11.52 7.94 26.23
CA GLN A 980 -10.91 6.75 25.66
C GLN A 980 -10.86 6.81 24.12
N VAL A 981 -9.79 6.27 23.54
CA VAL A 981 -9.64 6.08 22.10
C VAL A 981 -9.39 4.60 21.84
N LYS A 982 -10.34 3.95 21.15
CA LYS A 982 -10.18 2.58 20.68
C LYS A 982 -9.50 2.60 19.32
N VAL A 983 -8.45 1.80 19.17
CA VAL A 983 -7.65 1.68 17.95
C VAL A 983 -7.74 0.25 17.44
N THR A 984 -7.98 0.08 16.15
CA THR A 984 -7.95 -1.22 15.45
C THR A 984 -6.76 -1.24 14.49
N LEU A 985 -6.03 -2.34 14.46
CA LEU A 985 -4.84 -2.54 13.63
C LEU A 985 -5.17 -3.38 12.38
N VAL A 986 -4.51 -3.06 11.26
CA VAL A 986 -4.71 -3.73 9.95
C VAL A 986 -4.33 -5.22 9.98
N SER A 987 -3.44 -5.61 10.89
CA SER A 987 -3.10 -7.00 11.20
C SER A 987 -3.30 -7.27 12.69
N ALA A 988 -3.43 -8.54 13.08
CA ALA A 988 -3.70 -8.95 14.46
C ALA A 988 -2.41 -9.41 15.19
N PRO A 989 -1.68 -8.52 15.88
CA PRO A 989 -0.51 -8.87 16.68
C PRO A 989 -0.81 -9.88 17.79
N LYS A 990 0.23 -10.64 18.18
CA LYS A 990 0.22 -11.44 19.41
C LYS A 990 0.57 -10.58 20.63
N LEU A 991 -0.29 -9.60 20.91
CA LEU A 991 -0.12 -8.68 22.04
C LEU A 991 -0.19 -9.41 23.39
N THR A 992 0.76 -9.10 24.27
CA THR A 992 0.77 -9.56 25.66
C THR A 992 0.86 -8.37 26.61
N ALA A 993 0.13 -8.42 27.72
CA ALA A 993 0.27 -7.41 28.77
C ALA A 993 1.70 -7.41 29.32
N GLY A 994 2.29 -6.21 29.46
CA GLY A 994 3.72 -6.00 29.69
C GLY A 994 4.52 -5.59 28.45
N SER A 995 3.97 -5.73 27.23
CA SER A 995 4.59 -5.19 26.01
C SER A 995 4.68 -3.66 26.08
N THR A 996 5.75 -3.08 25.54
CA THR A 996 5.85 -1.62 25.37
C THR A 996 5.24 -1.23 24.03
N VAL A 997 4.33 -0.26 24.05
CA VAL A 997 3.59 0.24 22.89
C VAL A 997 3.96 1.70 22.68
N LYS A 998 4.25 2.10 21.44
CA LYS A 998 4.38 3.52 21.06
C LYS A 998 3.33 3.91 20.05
N ALA A 999 2.70 5.05 20.30
CA ALA A 999 1.75 5.68 19.41
C ALA A 999 1.94 7.20 19.53
N GLU A 1000 2.37 7.85 18.46
CA GLU A 1000 2.82 9.26 18.48
C GLU A 1000 3.88 9.48 19.60
N ASP A 1001 3.76 10.53 20.41
CA ASP A 1001 4.68 10.81 21.52
C ASP A 1001 4.47 9.89 22.75
N TYR A 1002 3.39 9.09 22.77
CA TYR A 1002 3.06 8.22 23.90
C TYR A 1002 3.82 6.89 23.84
N THR A 1003 4.79 6.70 24.74
CA THR A 1003 5.39 5.39 25.04
C THR A 1003 4.77 4.82 26.31
N LEU A 1004 3.96 3.77 26.18
CA LEU A 1004 3.14 3.20 27.26
C LEU A 1004 3.41 1.69 27.42
N VAL A 1005 3.12 1.14 28.60
CA VAL A 1005 3.15 -0.31 28.84
C VAL A 1005 1.73 -0.86 28.76
N LEU A 1006 1.53 -1.89 27.95
CA LEU A 1006 0.22 -2.50 27.71
C LEU A 1006 -0.29 -3.25 28.95
N MET A 1007 -1.45 -2.85 29.46
CA MET A 1007 -2.07 -3.46 30.63
C MET A 1007 -3.19 -4.43 30.23
N GLU A 1008 -3.54 -5.40 31.08
CA GLU A 1008 -4.83 -6.10 30.92
C GLU A 1008 -5.96 -5.13 31.29
N ALA A 1009 -7.04 -5.10 30.47
CA ALA A 1009 -8.22 -4.31 30.80
C ALA A 1009 -8.87 -4.81 32.12
N PRO A 1010 -9.18 -3.92 33.09
CA PRO A 1010 -9.85 -4.32 34.32
C PRO A 1010 -11.28 -4.77 34.04
N GLN A 1011 -11.76 -5.77 34.78
CA GLN A 1011 -13.12 -6.29 34.63
C GLN A 1011 -14.16 -5.19 34.93
N ALA A 1012 -15.08 -4.96 34.00
CA ALA A 1012 -16.26 -4.14 34.24
C ALA A 1012 -17.13 -4.81 35.31
N ALA A 1013 -17.42 -4.07 36.40
CA ALA A 1013 -18.37 -4.53 37.41
C ALA A 1013 -19.79 -4.60 36.81
N PRO A 1014 -20.62 -5.60 37.16
CA PRO A 1014 -21.97 -5.73 36.64
C PRO A 1014 -22.82 -4.52 37.02
N SER A 1015 -23.41 -3.88 36.02
CA SER A 1015 -24.21 -2.67 36.22
C SER A 1015 -25.45 -2.94 37.08
N PRO A 1016 -25.80 -2.05 38.04
CA PRO A 1016 -26.98 -2.24 38.87
C PRO A 1016 -28.26 -2.12 38.05
N SER A 1017 -29.15 -3.11 38.18
CA SER A 1017 -30.42 -3.18 37.44
C SER A 1017 -31.44 -2.16 37.94
N ALA A 1018 -31.55 -1.03 37.24
CA ALA A 1018 -32.62 -0.07 37.44
C ALA A 1018 -33.96 -0.66 36.94
N SER A 1019 -34.84 -1.02 37.88
CA SER A 1019 -36.17 -1.57 37.58
C SER A 1019 -37.19 -0.46 37.30
N ALA A 1020 -37.59 -0.33 36.03
CA ALA A 1020 -38.73 0.48 35.61
C ALA A 1020 -39.58 -0.31 34.58
N SER A 1021 -40.88 -0.37 34.82
CA SER A 1021 -41.84 -1.17 34.05
C SER A 1021 -42.22 -0.52 32.71
N SER A 1022 -42.24 -1.31 31.63
CA SER A 1022 -43.06 -1.01 30.46
C SER A 1022 -44.54 -1.33 30.74
N PRO A 1023 -45.50 -0.48 30.34
CA PRO A 1023 -46.87 -0.92 30.09
C PRO A 1023 -46.92 -1.73 28.77
N ALA A 1024 -47.99 -2.49 28.56
CA ALA A 1024 -48.18 -3.29 27.35
C ALA A 1024 -49.05 -2.56 26.32
N GLU A 1025 -48.66 -2.64 25.05
CA GLU A 1025 -49.48 -3.06 23.90
C GLU A 1025 -48.55 -3.57 22.77
#